data_AF-A0AAN6ZLC0-F1
#
_entry.id   AF-A0AAN6ZLC0-F1
#
_cell.length_a   1.000
_cell.length_b   1.000
_cell.length_c   1.000
_cell.angle_alpha   90.00
_cell.angle_beta   90.00
_cell.angle_gamma   90.00
#
_symmetry.space_group_name_H-M   'P 1'
#
loop_
_entity.id
_entity.type
_entity.pdbx_description
1 polymer ?
#
loop_
_entity_poly.entity_id
_entity_poly.type
_entity_poly.pdbx_seq_one_letter_code
_entity_poly.pdbx_strand_id
1 'polypeptide(L)'
;MTSIYSPGSPILLPNGARIFNRLVDFLRQQYVRYGFQEVITPTIYKKALWAQSGHLENYAEDMYTVTSTSPARADTVGAGEEAEYGLKPMNCPGHCLIFGSQTRSYRDLPLRYADFSPLHRNEIQGALSGLTRVRRFHQDDGHIFCRPSQIREEIAKTLDFVRLTYKVLGLGPYRLVLSTRPDHYIGSPEDWAQAEEALKTALTESGHEYTINEGDGAFYGPKIDIILKDSDGKEHQTATVQLDFQLPKRFDLSYDAPAPEYEKRGETTTDPQLLGEYGPVQPVLIHRAVLGSAERLMALLIEHYNGKWPFWLNPRQAIVITVNGTEPVVGWARQAYNLLLGVSSDSASAAVTEPTAPTGLAVDFDDSDRSVGLRVREAVAKGYGVIVVVGPQDAENKTVGVNAMALAKPGDSEAELKRLKRMDMTPEAAREYMLSLFPHNFNTMDSLTNPSEPPPDYITAARAHGIPLRQSAPIKKGPFPLELPILTYLRSKRVILASASPRRKALLAQIGLTNLDIRPSTDPEDLDKAQHTPEEYVAATAQRKALAVYQAALARQEEVAEHESKKDVPNPNPNPRDKEDPAVVIAADTVIATRTGQILEKPRSEADHVRMLTHLRDTTHHRVLTGVCVLAPKVDATHPGYEIASHVEDTKVFFAAESEGLPDDVIQSYVKTREGADKAGGYALQGVGGLVLVDRVEGSVDNVIGLPVRKCLQLCEEVVFQQGGKEDEEE
;
A
#
# COMPACT_ATOMS: atom_id res chain seq x y z
N MET A 1 25.30 -20.28 -8.75
CA MET A 1 26.79 -20.33 -8.72
C MET A 1 27.26 -19.66 -7.43
N THR A 2 28.35 -20.15 -6.83
CA THR A 2 29.02 -19.49 -5.69
C THR A 2 30.38 -18.98 -6.15
N SER A 3 30.86 -17.88 -5.57
CA SER A 3 32.17 -17.30 -5.87
C SER A 3 33.04 -17.30 -4.62
N ILE A 4 34.33 -17.61 -4.77
CA ILE A 4 35.30 -17.47 -3.67
C ILE A 4 35.42 -16.02 -3.21
N TYR A 5 35.10 -15.06 -4.08
CA TYR A 5 35.11 -13.63 -3.78
C TYR A 5 33.84 -13.17 -3.06
N SER A 6 32.81 -14.01 -2.95
CA SER A 6 31.61 -13.72 -2.16
C SER A 6 31.05 -15.02 -1.54
N PRO A 7 31.74 -15.60 -0.55
CA PRO A 7 31.30 -16.84 0.09
C PRO A 7 29.92 -16.69 0.72
N GLY A 8 29.04 -17.65 0.51
CA GLY A 8 27.66 -17.59 1.04
C GLY A 8 26.76 -16.58 0.34
N SER A 9 27.16 -15.98 -0.79
CA SER A 9 26.33 -15.10 -1.60
C SER A 9 26.00 -15.76 -2.94
N PRO A 10 24.78 -16.27 -3.14
CA PRO A 10 24.41 -16.92 -4.40
C PRO A 10 24.41 -15.94 -5.58
N ILE A 11 25.00 -16.37 -6.70
CA ILE A 11 24.84 -15.74 -8.01
C ILE A 11 23.75 -16.47 -8.78
N LEU A 12 22.62 -15.80 -8.96
CA LEU A 12 21.49 -16.27 -9.75
C LEU A 12 21.73 -15.95 -11.24
N LEU A 13 21.99 -16.99 -12.03
CA LEU A 13 22.12 -16.89 -13.49
C LEU A 13 20.73 -16.62 -14.12
N PRO A 14 20.62 -16.28 -15.43
CA PRO A 14 19.35 -15.85 -16.03
C PRO A 14 18.15 -16.74 -15.72
N ASN A 15 18.30 -18.07 -15.77
CA ASN A 15 17.24 -19.01 -15.42
C ASN A 15 16.88 -18.97 -13.93
N GLY A 16 17.86 -18.87 -13.04
CA GLY A 16 17.62 -18.73 -11.60
C GLY A 16 16.95 -17.40 -11.26
N ALA A 17 17.37 -16.32 -11.92
CA ALA A 17 16.76 -15.00 -11.77
C ALA A 17 15.30 -14.97 -12.25
N ARG A 18 14.96 -15.69 -13.33
CA ARG A 18 13.55 -15.85 -13.77
C ARG A 18 12.69 -16.48 -12.70
N ILE A 19 13.15 -17.57 -12.07
CA ILE A 19 12.42 -18.24 -10.98
C ILE A 19 12.27 -17.27 -9.80
N PHE A 20 13.36 -16.64 -9.37
CA PHE A 20 13.37 -15.69 -8.25
C PHE A 20 12.38 -14.55 -8.48
N ASN A 21 12.46 -13.86 -9.63
CA ASN A 21 11.58 -12.73 -9.92
C ASN A 21 10.12 -13.15 -9.98
N ARG A 22 9.79 -14.32 -10.53
CA ARG A 22 8.41 -14.80 -10.56
C ARG A 22 7.84 -15.11 -9.17
N LEU A 23 8.67 -15.60 -8.24
CA LEU A 23 8.26 -15.75 -6.84
C LEU A 23 7.99 -14.40 -6.17
N VAL A 24 8.86 -13.42 -6.42
CA VAL A 24 8.70 -12.05 -5.91
C VAL A 24 7.44 -11.39 -6.49
N ASP A 25 7.26 -11.46 -7.81
CA ASP A 25 6.13 -10.86 -8.51
C ASP A 25 4.81 -11.53 -8.09
N PHE A 26 4.80 -12.85 -7.90
CA PHE A 26 3.67 -13.55 -7.30
C PHE A 26 3.26 -12.94 -5.95
N LEU A 27 4.22 -12.77 -5.05
CA LEU A 27 3.95 -12.22 -3.73
C LEU A 27 3.54 -10.75 -3.77
N ARG A 28 4.14 -9.93 -4.64
CA ARG A 28 3.73 -8.53 -4.85
C ARG A 28 2.27 -8.42 -5.27
N GLN A 29 1.80 -9.31 -6.14
CA GLN A 29 0.38 -9.37 -6.49
C GLN A 29 -0.49 -9.74 -5.27
N GLN A 30 -0.01 -10.65 -4.41
CA GLN A 30 -0.73 -11.00 -3.19
C GLN A 30 -0.71 -9.87 -2.14
N TYR A 31 0.32 -9.01 -2.10
CA TYR A 31 0.37 -7.87 -1.19
C TYR A 31 -0.84 -6.96 -1.33
N VAL A 32 -1.32 -6.72 -2.55
CA VAL A 32 -2.54 -5.95 -2.81
C VAL A 32 -3.76 -6.62 -2.14
N ARG A 33 -3.90 -7.94 -2.30
CA ARG A 33 -5.00 -8.72 -1.71
C ARG A 33 -4.98 -8.71 -0.18
N TYR A 34 -3.80 -8.79 0.43
CA TYR A 34 -3.64 -8.81 1.90
C TYR A 34 -3.39 -7.42 2.51
N GLY A 35 -3.49 -6.35 1.72
CA GLY A 35 -3.42 -4.96 2.20
C GLY A 35 -2.01 -4.51 2.64
N PHE A 36 -0.96 -5.07 2.06
CA PHE A 36 0.44 -4.67 2.27
C PHE A 36 0.87 -3.57 1.32
N GLN A 37 1.68 -2.64 1.83
CA GLN A 37 2.33 -1.59 1.07
C GLN A 37 3.83 -1.89 0.99
N GLU A 38 4.35 -2.10 -0.21
CA GLU A 38 5.78 -2.35 -0.40
C GLU A 38 6.58 -1.08 -0.13
N VAL A 39 7.65 -1.20 0.67
CA VAL A 39 8.61 -0.14 0.98
C VAL A 39 10.01 -0.60 0.60
N ILE A 40 10.87 0.35 0.23
CA ILE A 40 12.29 0.10 -0.04
C ILE A 40 13.09 0.87 1.00
N THR A 41 13.81 0.14 1.84
CA THR A 41 14.55 0.72 2.96
C THR A 41 16.07 0.65 2.75
N PRO A 42 16.85 1.55 3.37
CA PRO A 42 18.31 1.48 3.34
C PRO A 42 18.88 0.10 3.73
N THR A 43 20.06 -0.24 3.21
CA THR A 43 20.76 -1.50 3.56
C THR A 43 21.76 -1.31 4.69
N ILE A 44 22.26 -0.09 4.88
CA ILE A 44 23.21 0.27 5.95
C ILE A 44 22.56 1.28 6.88
N TYR A 45 22.77 1.11 8.19
CA TYR A 45 22.30 2.03 9.22
C TYR A 45 23.39 2.28 10.25
N LYS A 46 23.36 3.45 10.89
CA LYS A 46 24.29 3.80 11.98
C LYS A 46 24.18 2.79 13.11
N LYS A 47 25.30 2.45 13.75
CA LYS A 47 25.38 1.54 14.90
C LYS A 47 24.37 1.86 16.01
N ALA A 48 24.11 3.15 16.23
CA ALA A 48 23.12 3.64 17.20
C ALA A 48 21.71 3.06 16.98
N LEU A 49 21.27 2.85 15.72
CA LEU A 49 19.97 2.25 15.44
C LEU A 49 19.90 0.80 15.94
N TRP A 50 20.99 0.04 15.77
CA TRP A 50 21.06 -1.37 16.18
C TRP A 50 21.12 -1.52 17.71
N ALA A 51 21.76 -0.58 18.41
CA ALA A 51 21.72 -0.50 19.87
C ALA A 51 20.32 -0.11 20.36
N GLN A 52 19.69 0.88 19.72
CA GLN A 52 18.30 1.26 20.04
C GLN A 52 17.36 0.08 19.84
N SER A 53 17.49 -0.69 18.76
CA SER A 53 16.64 -1.85 18.48
C SER A 53 16.95 -3.09 19.32
N GLY A 54 18.04 -3.10 20.10
CA GLY A 54 18.48 -4.28 20.85
C GLY A 54 19.19 -5.34 19.99
N HIS A 55 19.39 -5.08 18.69
CA HIS A 55 20.02 -6.06 17.78
C HIS A 55 21.53 -6.10 17.95
N LEU A 56 22.16 -5.00 18.37
CA LEU A 56 23.59 -4.98 18.59
C LEU A 56 23.99 -5.95 19.71
N GLU A 57 23.23 -6.01 20.79
CA GLU A 57 23.52 -6.86 21.93
C GLU A 57 23.27 -8.35 21.63
N ASN A 58 22.30 -8.65 20.77
CA ASN A 58 21.86 -10.03 20.50
C ASN A 58 22.41 -10.63 19.19
N TYR A 59 22.83 -9.80 18.22
CA TYR A 59 23.21 -10.22 16.87
C TYR A 59 24.56 -9.66 16.39
N ALA A 60 25.34 -8.97 17.24
CA ALA A 60 26.61 -8.33 16.81
C ALA A 60 27.57 -9.29 16.09
N GLU A 61 27.75 -10.52 16.59
CA GLU A 61 28.68 -11.50 15.98
C GLU A 61 28.22 -11.96 14.59
N ASP A 62 26.90 -11.92 14.35
CA ASP A 62 26.25 -12.30 13.10
C ASP A 62 26.03 -11.11 12.16
N MET A 63 26.50 -9.90 12.50
CA MET A 63 26.35 -8.70 11.68
C MET A 63 27.64 -8.31 10.98
N TYR A 64 27.52 -7.82 9.74
CA TYR A 64 28.65 -7.17 9.06
C TYR A 64 28.71 -5.68 9.42
N THR A 65 29.86 -5.23 9.92
CA THR A 65 30.16 -3.81 10.15
C THR A 65 30.68 -3.16 8.85
N VAL A 66 30.26 -1.93 8.61
CA VAL A 66 30.69 -1.08 7.49
C VAL A 66 31.32 0.18 8.05
N THR A 67 32.56 0.47 7.64
CA THR A 67 33.32 1.66 8.03
C THR A 67 33.75 2.45 6.80
N SER A 68 33.87 3.77 6.93
CA SER A 68 34.40 4.64 5.89
C SER A 68 35.92 4.62 5.94
N THR A 69 36.59 4.52 4.79
CA THR A 69 38.06 4.68 4.70
C THR A 69 38.51 6.14 4.56
N SER A 70 37.56 7.08 4.56
CA SER A 70 37.82 8.51 4.40
C SER A 70 37.38 9.25 5.66
N PRO A 71 38.31 9.53 6.60
CA PRO A 71 38.01 10.24 7.85
C PRO A 71 37.37 11.62 7.61
N ALA A 72 37.80 12.31 6.55
CA ALA A 72 37.28 13.62 6.15
C ALA A 72 35.83 13.59 5.61
N ARG A 73 35.27 12.41 5.37
CA ARG A 73 33.88 12.20 4.91
C ARG A 73 33.06 11.36 5.89
N ALA A 74 33.63 10.98 7.03
CA ALA A 74 32.89 10.29 8.07
C ALA A 74 31.96 11.29 8.76
N ASP A 75 30.70 10.92 8.94
CA ASP A 75 29.82 11.65 9.84
C ASP A 75 30.48 11.67 11.23
N THR A 76 30.68 12.85 11.81
CA THR A 76 31.12 12.95 13.20
C THR A 76 29.93 12.59 14.10
N VAL A 77 30.09 11.53 14.88
CA VAL A 77 29.26 11.33 16.07
C VAL A 77 29.93 12.15 17.18
N GLY A 78 29.16 12.82 18.03
CA GLY A 78 29.71 13.67 19.10
C GLY A 78 30.87 13.02 19.84
N ALA A 79 31.85 13.83 20.28
CA ALA A 79 33.12 13.42 20.90
C ALA A 79 34.19 12.77 19.99
N GLY A 80 34.15 12.99 18.67
CA GLY A 80 35.31 12.74 17.79
C GLY A 80 35.51 11.29 17.35
N GLU A 81 34.50 10.43 17.54
CA GLU A 81 34.49 9.05 17.02
C GLU A 81 33.90 9.00 15.59
N GLU A 82 34.49 8.17 14.73
CA GLU A 82 33.99 7.93 13.37
C GLU A 82 32.66 7.16 13.41
N ALA A 83 31.70 7.52 12.55
CA ALA A 83 30.44 6.78 12.45
C ALA A 83 30.65 5.35 11.94
N GLU A 84 30.46 4.37 12.82
CA GLU A 84 30.32 2.95 12.45
C GLU A 84 28.88 2.66 11.98
N TYR A 85 28.77 1.86 10.91
CA TYR A 85 27.50 1.40 10.36
C TYR A 85 27.42 -0.13 10.43
N GLY A 86 26.20 -0.65 10.49
CA GLY A 86 25.92 -2.07 10.34
C GLY A 86 25.14 -2.33 9.06
N LEU A 87 25.49 -3.40 8.35
CA LEU A 87 24.70 -3.94 7.25
C LEU A 87 23.50 -4.70 7.84
N LYS A 88 22.29 -4.43 7.35
CA LYS A 88 21.08 -4.94 7.99
C LYS A 88 20.96 -6.48 7.95
N PRO A 89 20.74 -7.16 9.10
CA PRO A 89 20.39 -8.58 9.15
C PRO A 89 18.87 -8.83 9.10
N MET A 90 18.06 -7.79 9.33
CA MET A 90 16.59 -7.76 9.36
C MET A 90 16.07 -6.36 9.00
N ASN A 91 14.82 -6.22 8.54
CA ASN A 91 14.25 -4.93 8.14
C ASN A 91 13.50 -4.20 9.25
N CYS A 92 13.14 -4.88 10.36
CA CYS A 92 12.23 -4.35 11.38
C CYS A 92 12.57 -2.94 11.90
N PRO A 93 13.85 -2.57 12.20
CA PRO A 93 14.14 -1.22 12.71
C PRO A 93 13.84 -0.13 11.68
N GLY A 94 14.09 -0.41 10.39
CA GLY A 94 13.75 0.52 9.31
C GLY A 94 12.25 0.77 9.21
N HIS A 95 11.43 -0.25 9.44
CA HIS A 95 9.96 -0.13 9.39
C HIS A 95 9.43 0.62 10.62
N CYS A 96 10.06 0.48 11.79
CA CYS A 96 9.77 1.31 12.96
C CYS A 96 10.07 2.80 12.71
N LEU A 97 11.17 3.12 12.03
CA LEU A 97 11.46 4.50 11.63
C LEU A 97 10.39 5.06 10.70
N ILE A 98 9.87 4.27 9.76
CA ILE A 98 8.77 4.68 8.88
C ILE A 98 7.48 4.91 9.69
N PHE A 99 7.15 4.01 10.61
CA PHE A 99 5.98 4.18 11.48
C PHE A 99 6.07 5.50 12.27
N GLY A 100 7.19 5.70 12.98
CA GLY A 100 7.43 6.87 13.84
C GLY A 100 7.69 8.19 13.10
N SER A 101 7.85 8.17 11.77
CA SER A 101 8.04 9.38 10.97
C SER A 101 6.78 10.28 10.86
N GLN A 102 5.62 9.77 11.25
CA GLN A 102 4.33 10.47 11.18
C GLN A 102 3.51 10.16 12.42
N THR A 103 2.72 11.13 12.89
CA THR A 103 1.67 10.86 13.89
C THR A 103 0.67 9.86 13.33
N ARG A 104 0.31 8.85 14.12
CA ARG A 104 -0.62 7.78 13.73
C ARG A 104 -1.90 7.87 14.55
N SER A 105 -3.03 7.56 13.95
CA SER A 105 -4.31 7.36 14.63
C SER A 105 -4.69 5.88 14.63
N TYR A 106 -5.50 5.44 15.58
CA TYR A 106 -6.09 4.09 15.58
C TYR A 106 -6.80 3.74 14.26
N ARG A 107 -7.27 4.77 13.51
CA ARG A 107 -7.93 4.62 12.20
C ARG A 107 -6.97 4.24 11.08
N ASP A 108 -5.68 4.50 11.25
CA ASP A 108 -4.65 4.14 10.28
C ASP A 108 -4.23 2.66 10.42
N LEU A 109 -4.65 1.99 11.50
CA LEU A 109 -4.26 0.62 11.83
C LEU A 109 -5.35 -0.39 11.43
N PRO A 110 -4.99 -1.55 10.86
CA PRO A 110 -3.62 -2.10 10.77
C PRO A 110 -2.81 -1.56 9.59
N LEU A 111 -1.57 -1.14 9.87
CA LEU A 111 -0.62 -0.65 8.88
C LEU A 111 0.38 -1.76 8.54
N ARG A 112 0.46 -2.14 7.25
CA ARG A 112 1.24 -3.30 6.80
C ARG A 112 2.30 -2.90 5.80
N TYR A 113 3.57 -3.11 6.14
CA TYR A 113 4.69 -2.90 5.24
C TYR A 113 5.27 -4.22 4.77
N ALA A 114 5.65 -4.28 3.49
CA ALA A 114 6.39 -5.40 2.91
C ALA A 114 7.73 -4.92 2.35
N ASP A 115 8.78 -5.73 2.45
CA ASP A 115 10.14 -5.33 2.03
C ASP A 115 10.96 -6.55 1.58
N PHE A 116 11.41 -6.51 0.32
CA PHE A 116 12.24 -7.55 -0.31
C PHE A 116 13.73 -7.19 -0.36
N SER A 117 14.16 -6.22 0.46
CA SER A 117 15.56 -5.81 0.51
C SER A 117 16.52 -6.97 0.80
N PRO A 118 17.74 -6.94 0.25
CA PRO A 118 18.77 -7.92 0.57
C PRO A 118 19.18 -7.80 2.04
N LEU A 119 19.16 -8.92 2.75
CA LEU A 119 19.60 -9.08 4.13
C LEU A 119 20.94 -9.80 4.17
N HIS A 120 21.75 -9.47 5.18
CA HIS A 120 23.07 -10.04 5.36
C HIS A 120 23.29 -10.53 6.79
N ARG A 121 23.69 -11.79 6.94
CA ARG A 121 24.07 -12.40 8.22
C ARG A 121 25.41 -13.09 8.07
N ASN A 122 26.30 -12.89 9.02
CA ASN A 122 27.66 -13.42 9.03
C ASN A 122 27.70 -14.88 9.52
N GLU A 123 26.91 -15.73 8.86
CA GLU A 123 26.84 -17.15 9.15
C GLU A 123 28.22 -17.81 9.12
N ILE A 124 28.49 -18.69 10.09
CA ILE A 124 29.73 -19.44 10.19
C ILE A 124 29.90 -20.27 8.92
N GLN A 125 31.11 -20.27 8.35
CA GLN A 125 31.39 -20.89 7.05
C GLN A 125 30.97 -22.37 6.99
N GLY A 126 31.18 -23.13 8.07
CA GLY A 126 30.81 -24.55 8.14
C GLY A 126 29.29 -24.83 8.17
N ALA A 127 28.46 -23.81 8.43
CA ALA A 127 27.01 -23.92 8.43
C ALA A 127 26.37 -23.59 7.07
N LEU A 128 27.13 -23.00 6.14
CA LEU A 128 26.63 -22.65 4.81
C LEU A 128 26.29 -23.91 4.01
N SER A 129 25.12 -23.93 3.37
CA SER A 129 24.65 -25.07 2.60
C SER A 129 23.78 -24.63 1.44
N GLY A 130 24.22 -24.91 0.21
CA GLY A 130 23.49 -24.65 -1.02
C GLY A 130 22.83 -23.27 -1.06
N LEU A 131 21.49 -23.26 -1.16
CA LEU A 131 20.64 -22.07 -1.03
C LEU A 131 19.85 -22.03 0.29
N THR A 132 19.91 -23.08 1.11
CA THR A 132 19.12 -23.20 2.35
C THR A 132 19.69 -22.37 3.49
N ARG A 133 21.01 -22.19 3.53
CA ARG A 133 21.72 -21.33 4.50
C ARG A 133 22.85 -20.57 3.82
N VAL A 134 22.68 -19.25 3.73
CA VAL A 134 23.50 -18.31 2.97
C VAL A 134 23.73 -17.03 3.78
N ARG A 135 24.78 -16.27 3.44
CA ARG A 135 25.12 -15.00 4.10
C ARG A 135 24.36 -13.82 3.55
N ARG A 136 24.01 -13.84 2.26
CA ARG A 136 23.13 -12.86 1.60
C ARG A 136 21.87 -13.57 1.12
N PHE A 137 20.71 -13.04 1.50
CA PHE A 137 19.40 -13.59 1.11
C PHE A 137 18.36 -12.48 1.00
N HIS A 138 17.21 -12.80 0.40
CA HIS A 138 16.05 -11.91 0.32
C HIS A 138 14.89 -12.57 1.02
N GLN A 139 14.36 -11.91 2.05
CA GLN A 139 13.19 -12.36 2.77
C GLN A 139 11.97 -11.64 2.20
N ASP A 140 10.83 -12.32 2.11
CA ASP A 140 9.54 -11.68 1.81
C ASP A 140 8.95 -11.01 3.06
N ASP A 141 9.78 -10.14 3.63
CA ASP A 141 9.62 -9.64 4.98
C ASP A 141 8.41 -8.72 5.05
N GLY A 142 7.65 -8.81 6.14
CA GLY A 142 6.56 -7.90 6.37
C GLY A 142 6.32 -7.62 7.84
N HIS A 143 5.87 -6.40 8.10
CA HIS A 143 5.65 -5.86 9.43
C HIS A 143 4.25 -5.26 9.50
N ILE A 144 3.43 -5.76 10.42
CA ILE A 144 2.08 -5.28 10.66
C ILE A 144 2.06 -4.55 11.99
N PHE A 145 1.83 -3.24 11.95
CA PHE A 145 1.52 -2.45 13.14
C PHE A 145 0.01 -2.48 13.33
N CYS A 146 -0.45 -3.04 14.44
CA CYS A 146 -1.88 -3.20 14.70
C CYS A 146 -2.24 -2.85 16.14
N ARG A 147 -3.54 -2.68 16.35
CA ARG A 147 -4.12 -2.54 17.69
C ARG A 147 -4.12 -3.91 18.39
N PRO A 148 -4.04 -3.98 19.73
CA PRO A 148 -4.11 -5.25 20.44
C PRO A 148 -5.37 -6.08 20.09
N SER A 149 -6.51 -5.43 19.87
CA SER A 149 -7.77 -6.07 19.46
C SER A 149 -7.73 -6.67 18.04
N GLN A 150 -6.78 -6.28 17.20
CA GLN A 150 -6.64 -6.71 15.80
C GLN A 150 -5.69 -7.91 15.63
N ILE A 151 -4.90 -8.28 16.66
CA ILE A 151 -3.86 -9.33 16.57
C ILE A 151 -4.40 -10.61 15.95
N ARG A 152 -5.55 -11.10 16.46
CA ARG A 152 -6.17 -12.34 16.00
C ARG A 152 -6.46 -12.34 14.50
N GLU A 153 -7.10 -11.27 14.01
CA GLU A 153 -7.50 -11.16 12.60
C GLU A 153 -6.26 -11.11 11.69
N GLU A 154 -5.22 -10.41 12.11
CA GLU A 154 -3.98 -10.28 11.34
C GLU A 154 -3.16 -11.57 11.29
N ILE A 155 -3.15 -12.36 12.38
CA ILE A 155 -2.57 -13.72 12.36
C ILE A 155 -3.35 -14.62 11.42
N ALA A 156 -4.68 -14.63 11.51
CA ALA A 156 -5.52 -15.46 10.65
C ALA A 156 -5.32 -15.14 9.15
N LYS A 157 -5.29 -13.84 8.79
CA LYS A 157 -4.97 -13.40 7.42
C LYS A 157 -3.58 -13.81 6.97
N THR A 158 -2.60 -13.78 7.87
CA THR A 158 -1.23 -14.19 7.55
C THR A 158 -1.13 -15.70 7.31
N LEU A 159 -1.81 -16.52 8.12
CA LEU A 159 -1.91 -17.97 7.92
C LEU A 159 -2.67 -18.31 6.62
N ASP A 160 -3.71 -17.55 6.27
CA ASP A 160 -4.41 -17.66 4.98
C ASP A 160 -3.45 -17.43 3.80
N PHE A 161 -2.62 -16.40 3.90
CA PHE A 161 -1.62 -16.08 2.89
C PHE A 161 -0.56 -17.19 2.76
N VAL A 162 -0.07 -17.75 3.86
CA VAL A 162 0.83 -18.92 3.83
C VAL A 162 0.14 -20.08 3.11
N ARG A 163 -1.09 -20.43 3.50
CA ARG A 163 -1.85 -21.54 2.92
C ARG A 163 -2.04 -21.38 1.41
N LEU A 164 -2.43 -20.18 0.95
CA LEU A 164 -2.60 -19.87 -0.46
C LEU A 164 -1.29 -20.04 -1.23
N THR A 165 -0.21 -19.44 -0.73
CA THR A 165 1.11 -19.49 -1.36
C THR A 165 1.60 -20.93 -1.49
N TYR A 166 1.47 -21.72 -0.43
CA TYR A 166 2.00 -23.08 -0.40
C TYR A 166 1.20 -23.99 -1.33
N LYS A 167 -0.13 -23.79 -1.38
CA LYS A 167 -1.00 -24.45 -2.36
C LYS A 167 -0.58 -24.15 -3.80
N VAL A 168 -0.33 -22.88 -4.14
CA VAL A 168 0.10 -22.48 -5.50
C VAL A 168 1.47 -23.07 -5.86
N LEU A 169 2.37 -23.15 -4.88
CA LEU A 169 3.70 -23.73 -5.02
C LEU A 169 3.72 -25.26 -4.99
N GLY A 170 2.59 -25.93 -4.71
CA GLY A 170 2.52 -27.38 -4.57
C GLY A 170 3.17 -27.92 -3.29
N LEU A 171 3.42 -27.06 -2.30
CA LEU A 171 4.07 -27.44 -1.04
C LEU A 171 3.03 -27.86 0.00
N GLY A 172 3.25 -29.01 0.63
CA GLY A 172 2.42 -29.54 1.71
C GLY A 172 2.43 -31.07 1.79
N PRO A 173 1.97 -31.67 2.90
CA PRO A 173 1.44 -31.01 4.11
C PRO A 173 2.54 -30.30 4.93
N TYR A 174 2.15 -29.31 5.74
CA TYR A 174 3.03 -28.62 6.69
C TYR A 174 2.41 -28.63 8.09
N ARG A 175 3.24 -28.49 9.12
CA ARG A 175 2.81 -28.38 10.52
C ARG A 175 3.05 -26.98 11.07
N LEU A 176 2.15 -26.54 11.95
CA LEU A 176 2.32 -25.30 12.70
C LEU A 176 2.93 -25.60 14.08
N VAL A 177 3.87 -24.75 14.49
CA VAL A 177 4.58 -24.88 15.76
C VAL A 177 4.54 -23.55 16.49
N LEU A 178 4.01 -23.53 17.70
CA LEU A 178 4.05 -22.38 18.58
C LEU A 178 5.32 -22.45 19.44
N SER A 179 6.28 -21.59 19.14
CA SER A 179 7.55 -21.48 19.85
C SER A 179 7.45 -20.41 20.94
N THR A 180 7.61 -20.80 22.21
CA THR A 180 7.37 -19.97 23.40
C THR A 180 8.65 -19.33 23.96
N ARG A 181 8.52 -18.51 25.01
CA ARG A 181 9.59 -17.69 25.59
C ARG A 181 10.90 -18.45 25.83
N PRO A 182 12.04 -18.00 25.26
CA PRO A 182 13.36 -18.58 25.51
C PRO A 182 13.94 -18.18 26.87
N ASP A 183 15.09 -18.77 27.25
CA ASP A 183 15.81 -18.40 28.49
C ASP A 183 16.31 -16.94 28.48
N HIS A 184 16.74 -16.46 27.31
CA HIS A 184 17.25 -15.10 27.10
C HIS A 184 16.24 -14.29 26.29
N TYR A 185 15.54 -13.37 26.95
CA TYR A 185 14.50 -12.55 26.32
C TYR A 185 14.52 -11.10 26.82
N ILE A 186 13.91 -10.20 26.06
CA ILE A 186 13.66 -8.81 26.46
C ILE A 186 12.18 -8.60 26.77
N GLY A 187 11.88 -7.69 27.70
CA GLY A 187 10.50 -7.34 28.11
C GLY A 187 10.04 -7.93 29.43
N SER A 188 8.83 -7.58 29.84
CA SER A 188 8.23 -8.07 31.08
C SER A 188 7.65 -9.49 30.91
N PRO A 189 7.66 -10.34 31.96
CA PRO A 189 6.97 -11.62 31.93
C PRO A 189 5.49 -11.53 31.56
N GLU A 190 4.83 -10.45 31.92
CA GLU A 190 3.42 -10.17 31.64
C GLU A 190 3.17 -9.92 30.15
N ASP A 191 4.00 -9.10 29.49
CA ASP A 191 3.91 -8.88 28.03
C ASP A 191 4.05 -10.20 27.27
N TRP A 192 4.97 -11.06 27.73
CA TRP A 192 5.22 -12.38 27.15
C TRP A 192 4.02 -13.32 27.31
N ALA A 193 3.45 -13.38 28.51
CA ALA A 193 2.25 -14.17 28.76
C ALA A 193 1.08 -13.71 27.88
N GLN A 194 0.91 -12.40 27.70
CA GLN A 194 -0.10 -11.84 26.80
C GLN A 194 0.15 -12.22 25.33
N ALA A 195 1.39 -12.14 24.86
CA ALA A 195 1.77 -12.49 23.50
C ALA A 195 1.55 -13.98 23.20
N GLU A 196 1.95 -14.86 24.12
CA GLU A 196 1.78 -16.30 24.00
C GLU A 196 0.30 -16.68 23.95
N GLU A 197 -0.51 -16.12 24.86
CA GLU A 197 -1.94 -16.38 24.89
C GLU A 197 -2.65 -15.86 23.64
N ALA A 198 -2.24 -14.71 23.11
CA ALA A 198 -2.78 -14.17 21.86
C ALA A 198 -2.49 -15.08 20.66
N LEU A 199 -1.26 -15.58 20.51
CA LEU A 199 -0.90 -16.53 19.45
C LEU A 199 -1.65 -17.86 19.60
N LYS A 200 -1.72 -18.38 20.83
CA LYS A 200 -2.41 -19.63 21.16
C LYS A 200 -3.90 -19.55 20.86
N THR A 201 -4.55 -18.44 21.22
CA THR A 201 -5.95 -18.18 20.92
C THR A 201 -6.17 -18.10 19.42
N ALA A 202 -5.34 -17.34 18.70
CA ALA A 202 -5.44 -17.22 17.24
C ALA A 202 -5.27 -18.57 16.52
N LEU A 203 -4.32 -19.40 16.96
CA LEU A 203 -4.14 -20.75 16.43
C LEU A 203 -5.34 -21.65 16.72
N THR A 204 -5.84 -21.65 17.96
CA THR A 204 -6.97 -22.49 18.38
C THR A 204 -8.25 -22.13 17.60
N GLU A 205 -8.55 -20.83 17.47
CA GLU A 205 -9.72 -20.35 16.72
C GLU A 205 -9.61 -20.54 15.21
N SER A 206 -8.38 -20.56 14.66
CA SER A 206 -8.16 -20.85 13.23
C SER A 206 -8.53 -22.28 12.83
N GLY A 207 -8.71 -23.18 13.80
CA GLY A 207 -9.01 -24.60 13.58
C GLY A 207 -7.83 -25.41 13.04
N HIS A 208 -6.62 -24.84 13.02
CA HIS A 208 -5.41 -25.53 12.61
C HIS A 208 -4.82 -26.35 13.76
N GLU A 209 -4.38 -27.57 13.45
CA GLU A 209 -3.56 -28.35 14.39
C GLU A 209 -2.17 -27.73 14.52
N TYR A 210 -1.71 -27.57 15.76
CA TYR A 210 -0.39 -27.06 16.06
C TYR A 210 0.25 -27.82 17.22
N THR A 211 1.57 -27.73 17.30
CA THR A 211 2.39 -28.28 18.39
C THR A 211 3.09 -27.16 19.14
N ILE A 212 3.46 -27.37 20.41
CA ILE A 212 4.20 -26.39 21.21
C ILE A 212 5.69 -26.78 21.20
N ASN A 213 6.56 -25.80 21.01
CA ASN A 213 8.01 -25.92 21.10
C ASN A 213 8.53 -24.98 22.20
N GLU A 214 8.78 -25.54 23.38
CA GLU A 214 9.13 -24.74 24.55
C GLU A 214 10.52 -24.11 24.41
N GLY A 215 10.63 -22.80 24.65
CA GLY A 215 11.92 -22.12 24.75
C GLY A 215 12.59 -21.70 23.44
N ASP A 216 11.91 -21.85 22.30
CA ASP A 216 12.49 -21.58 20.97
C ASP A 216 11.94 -20.29 20.31
N GLY A 217 11.25 -19.43 21.06
CA GLY A 217 10.79 -18.11 20.63
C GLY A 217 11.95 -17.16 20.27
N ALA A 218 11.65 -16.09 19.54
CA ALA A 218 12.64 -15.04 19.29
C ALA A 218 12.91 -14.25 20.59
N PHE A 219 14.06 -13.59 20.72
CA PHE A 219 14.39 -12.85 21.95
C PHE A 219 13.38 -11.72 22.29
N TYR A 220 12.61 -11.24 21.32
CA TYR A 220 11.60 -10.17 21.46
C TYR A 220 10.14 -10.66 21.52
N GLY A 221 9.86 -11.94 21.28
CA GLY A 221 8.49 -12.44 21.31
C GLY A 221 8.29 -13.89 20.84
N PRO A 222 7.11 -14.48 21.13
CA PRO A 222 6.77 -15.83 20.68
C PRO A 222 6.45 -15.84 19.18
N LYS A 223 6.54 -17.01 18.55
CA LYS A 223 6.33 -17.16 17.11
C LYS A 223 5.61 -18.44 16.72
N ILE A 224 4.91 -18.37 15.59
CA ILE A 224 4.34 -19.51 14.88
C ILE A 224 5.30 -19.86 13.75
N ASP A 225 5.94 -21.01 13.84
CA ASP A 225 6.83 -21.54 12.82
C ASP A 225 6.09 -22.53 11.92
N ILE A 226 6.25 -22.37 10.61
CA ILE A 226 5.68 -23.27 9.61
C ILE A 226 6.79 -24.23 9.20
N ILE A 227 6.58 -25.51 9.48
CA ILE A 227 7.56 -26.55 9.22
C ILE A 227 7.11 -27.40 8.03
N LEU A 228 7.92 -27.37 6.98
CA LEU A 228 7.80 -28.23 5.81
C LEU A 228 8.71 -29.43 5.94
N LYS A 229 8.24 -30.58 5.45
CA LYS A 229 9.04 -31.79 5.31
C LYS A 229 9.42 -31.95 3.85
N ASP A 230 10.70 -32.09 3.57
CA ASP A 230 11.18 -32.34 2.21
C ASP A 230 10.97 -33.81 1.78
N SER A 231 11.36 -34.14 0.55
CA SER A 231 11.22 -35.49 -0.02
C SER A 231 12.02 -36.56 0.71
N ASP A 232 13.10 -36.18 1.39
CA ASP A 232 13.97 -37.08 2.17
C ASP A 232 13.54 -37.16 3.64
N GLY A 233 12.50 -36.43 4.01
CA GLY A 233 11.90 -36.42 5.32
C GLY A 233 12.55 -35.47 6.32
N LYS A 234 13.46 -34.60 5.88
CA LYS A 234 14.05 -33.57 6.72
C LYS A 234 13.09 -32.39 6.85
N GLU A 235 13.04 -31.83 8.05
CA GLU A 235 12.19 -30.71 8.39
C GLU A 235 12.92 -29.38 8.18
N HIS A 236 12.21 -28.42 7.58
CA HIS A 236 12.69 -27.08 7.30
C HIS A 236 11.68 -26.06 7.79
N GLN A 237 12.16 -25.12 8.61
CA GLN A 237 11.40 -23.91 8.91
C GLN A 237 11.45 -22.96 7.71
N THR A 238 10.28 -22.58 7.22
CA THR A 238 10.10 -21.67 6.09
C THR A 238 9.40 -20.37 6.51
N ALA A 239 8.06 -20.37 6.53
CA ALA A 239 7.28 -19.23 7.00
C ALA A 239 7.39 -19.07 8.52
N THR A 240 7.14 -17.85 8.99
CA THR A 240 7.07 -17.55 10.42
C THR A 240 6.14 -16.36 10.66
N VAL A 241 5.44 -16.34 11.79
CA VAL A 241 4.64 -15.21 12.29
C VAL A 241 5.06 -14.94 13.73
N GLN A 242 5.61 -13.77 14.03
CA GLN A 242 6.22 -13.47 15.31
C GLN A 242 5.56 -12.23 15.91
N LEU A 243 5.19 -12.31 17.18
CA LEU A 243 4.44 -11.25 17.86
C LEU A 243 5.35 -10.46 18.80
N ASP A 244 5.59 -9.20 18.48
CA ASP A 244 6.58 -8.35 19.14
C ASP A 244 5.92 -7.15 19.83
N PHE A 245 6.08 -7.11 21.16
CA PHE A 245 5.65 -6.00 22.03
C PHE A 245 6.80 -5.08 22.45
N GLN A 246 8.04 -5.45 22.09
CA GLN A 246 9.28 -4.90 22.61
C GLN A 246 9.88 -3.85 21.67
N LEU A 247 9.96 -4.12 20.37
CA LEU A 247 10.49 -3.15 19.41
C LEU A 247 9.68 -1.84 19.41
N PRO A 248 8.33 -1.87 19.45
CA PRO A 248 7.57 -0.63 19.58
C PRO A 248 7.90 0.17 20.85
N LYS A 249 8.20 -0.48 21.99
CA LYS A 249 8.67 0.19 23.23
C LYS A 249 10.01 0.88 23.02
N ARG A 250 10.97 0.17 22.42
CA ARG A 250 12.35 0.69 22.23
C ARG A 250 12.43 1.85 21.23
N PHE A 251 11.46 1.93 20.33
CA PHE A 251 11.32 3.02 19.36
C PHE A 251 10.35 4.11 19.82
N ASP A 252 9.76 3.99 21.02
CA ASP A 252 8.74 4.91 21.54
C ASP A 252 7.58 5.14 20.54
N LEU A 253 7.14 4.07 19.90
CA LEU A 253 6.10 4.14 18.89
C LEU A 253 4.73 4.29 19.55
N SER A 254 3.91 5.19 19.03
CA SER A 254 2.54 5.37 19.54
C SER A 254 1.58 5.77 18.43
N TYR A 255 0.29 5.53 18.68
CA TYR A 255 -0.83 6.05 17.91
C TYR A 255 -1.89 6.62 18.85
N ASP A 256 -2.61 7.65 18.41
CA ASP A 256 -3.68 8.26 19.19
C ASP A 256 -4.99 7.46 19.07
N ALA A 257 -5.60 7.15 20.22
CA ALA A 257 -6.84 6.39 20.32
C ALA A 257 -7.77 6.90 21.43
N PRO A 258 -9.11 6.75 21.26
CA PRO A 258 -10.07 6.99 22.33
C PRO A 258 -9.99 5.90 23.39
N ALA A 259 -10.35 6.21 24.63
CA ALA A 259 -10.31 5.30 25.77
C ALA A 259 -8.97 4.53 25.87
N PRO A 260 -7.83 5.23 25.94
CA PRO A 260 -6.50 4.64 25.75
C PRO A 260 -6.22 3.46 26.71
N GLU A 261 -6.75 3.49 27.93
CA GLU A 261 -6.60 2.40 28.89
C GLU A 261 -7.30 1.10 28.46
N TYR A 262 -8.48 1.18 27.81
CA TYR A 262 -9.17 0.01 27.25
C TYR A 262 -8.49 -0.47 25.98
N GLU A 263 -8.10 0.48 25.12
CA GLU A 263 -7.42 0.20 23.86
C GLU A 263 -6.09 -0.56 24.10
N LYS A 264 -5.31 -0.19 25.13
CA LYS A 264 -4.09 -0.91 25.55
C LYS A 264 -4.35 -2.38 25.89
N ARG A 265 -5.51 -2.72 26.45
CA ARG A 265 -5.91 -4.10 26.78
C ARG A 265 -6.56 -4.84 25.61
N GLY A 266 -6.79 -4.16 24.49
CA GLY A 266 -7.54 -4.72 23.36
C GLY A 266 -9.04 -4.85 23.64
N GLU A 267 -9.55 -4.13 24.62
CA GLU A 267 -10.97 -4.11 25.00
C GLU A 267 -11.71 -2.98 24.27
N THR A 268 -13.03 -3.13 24.15
CA THR A 268 -13.90 -2.08 23.61
C THR A 268 -14.79 -1.52 24.71
N THR A 269 -15.10 -0.23 24.63
CA THR A 269 -16.06 0.44 25.52
C THR A 269 -17.03 1.29 24.70
N THR A 270 -18.27 1.40 25.19
CA THR A 270 -19.31 2.26 24.60
C THR A 270 -19.63 3.47 25.47
N ASP A 271 -18.91 3.66 26.58
CA ASP A 271 -19.11 4.79 27.49
C ASP A 271 -18.67 6.10 26.81
N PRO A 272 -19.59 7.07 26.58
CA PRO A 272 -19.27 8.34 25.94
C PRO A 272 -18.20 9.16 26.67
N GLN A 273 -18.08 9.04 28.00
CA GLN A 273 -17.07 9.77 28.77
C GLN A 273 -15.67 9.23 28.49
N LEU A 274 -15.51 7.91 28.52
CA LEU A 274 -14.24 7.23 28.23
C LEU A 274 -13.85 7.39 26.75
N LEU A 275 -14.81 7.37 25.83
CA LEU A 275 -14.57 7.59 24.40
C LEU A 275 -14.20 9.04 24.06
N GLY A 276 -14.52 9.99 24.95
CA GLY A 276 -14.09 11.39 24.84
C GLY A 276 -12.61 11.60 25.19
N GLU A 277 -11.99 10.69 25.94
CA GLU A 277 -10.58 10.75 26.32
C GLU A 277 -9.72 10.15 25.21
N TYR A 278 -8.84 10.96 24.61
CA TYR A 278 -7.85 10.51 23.63
C TYR A 278 -6.46 10.52 24.24
N GLY A 279 -5.67 9.51 23.93
CA GLY A 279 -4.28 9.45 24.34
C GLY A 279 -3.45 8.49 23.51
N PRO A 280 -2.11 8.55 23.68
CA PRO A 280 -1.19 7.67 22.98
C PRO A 280 -1.31 6.24 23.50
N VAL A 281 -1.37 5.30 22.57
CA VAL A 281 -1.32 3.86 22.80
C VAL A 281 -0.21 3.27 21.95
N GLN A 282 0.53 2.31 22.50
CA GLN A 282 1.60 1.65 21.78
C GLN A 282 1.02 0.60 20.80
N PRO A 283 1.47 0.54 19.54
CA PRO A 283 1.06 -0.51 18.62
C PRO A 283 1.70 -1.86 18.98
N VAL A 284 1.07 -2.93 18.53
CA VAL A 284 1.64 -4.27 18.50
C VAL A 284 2.26 -4.51 17.13
N LEU A 285 3.46 -5.08 17.09
CA LEU A 285 4.19 -5.37 15.86
C LEU A 285 4.15 -6.86 15.57
N ILE A 286 3.68 -7.24 14.37
CA ILE A 286 3.74 -8.62 13.89
C ILE A 286 4.77 -8.70 12.77
N HIS A 287 5.81 -9.50 12.98
CA HIS A 287 6.79 -9.87 11.96
C HIS A 287 6.28 -11.08 11.21
N ARG A 288 6.43 -11.11 9.90
CA ARG A 288 6.01 -12.25 9.10
C ARG A 288 6.89 -12.45 7.88
N ALA A 289 7.00 -13.71 7.48
CA ALA A 289 7.51 -14.12 6.18
C ALA A 289 6.70 -15.35 5.71
N VAL A 290 6.37 -15.42 4.43
CA VAL A 290 5.63 -16.54 3.82
C VAL A 290 6.58 -17.51 3.14
N LEU A 291 7.55 -17.03 2.36
CA LEU A 291 8.59 -17.89 1.82
C LEU A 291 9.65 -18.19 2.88
N GLY A 292 9.84 -17.27 3.82
CA GLY A 292 11.09 -17.17 4.57
C GLY A 292 12.09 -16.45 3.67
N SER A 293 13.25 -17.04 3.40
CA SER A 293 14.10 -16.54 2.32
C SER A 293 13.69 -17.14 0.97
N ALA A 294 13.66 -16.31 -0.07
CA ALA A 294 13.41 -16.74 -1.43
C ALA A 294 14.45 -17.79 -1.87
N GLU A 295 15.71 -17.65 -1.46
CA GLU A 295 16.76 -18.62 -1.74
C GLU A 295 16.48 -20.00 -1.11
N ARG A 296 16.10 -20.04 0.18
CA ARG A 296 15.79 -21.30 0.86
C ARG A 296 14.60 -21.97 0.21
N LEU A 297 13.55 -21.21 -0.08
CA LEU A 297 12.37 -21.74 -0.74
C LEU A 297 12.70 -22.26 -2.15
N MET A 298 13.52 -21.55 -2.92
CA MET A 298 14.00 -22.04 -4.21
C MET A 298 14.74 -23.37 -4.07
N ALA A 299 15.55 -23.57 -3.02
CA ALA A 299 16.20 -24.84 -2.73
C ALA A 299 15.17 -25.97 -2.57
N LEU A 300 14.15 -25.74 -1.74
CA LEU A 300 13.09 -26.71 -1.48
C LEU A 300 12.27 -27.00 -2.74
N LEU A 301 12.01 -26.00 -3.59
CA LEU A 301 11.29 -26.19 -4.85
C LEU A 301 12.13 -26.97 -5.88
N ILE A 302 13.45 -26.76 -5.92
CA ILE A 302 14.36 -27.53 -6.78
C ILE A 302 14.26 -29.02 -6.43
N GLU A 303 14.30 -29.35 -5.13
CA GLU A 303 14.19 -30.71 -4.62
C GLU A 303 12.79 -31.28 -4.87
N HIS A 304 11.74 -30.53 -4.49
CA HIS A 304 10.34 -30.94 -4.63
C HIS A 304 9.96 -31.27 -6.09
N TYR A 305 10.36 -30.42 -7.04
CA TYR A 305 10.06 -30.62 -8.45
C TYR A 305 11.09 -31.48 -9.18
N ASN A 306 12.25 -31.74 -8.58
CA ASN A 306 13.38 -32.43 -9.21
C ASN A 306 13.68 -31.87 -10.63
N GLY A 307 13.68 -30.53 -10.74
CA GLY A 307 13.88 -29.80 -12.00
C GLY A 307 12.68 -29.77 -12.97
N LYS A 308 11.55 -30.43 -12.67
CA LYS A 308 10.31 -30.42 -13.46
C LYS A 308 9.34 -29.35 -12.96
N TRP A 309 9.68 -28.10 -13.26
CA TRP A 309 8.94 -26.93 -12.79
C TRP A 309 7.50 -26.85 -13.32
N PRO A 310 6.54 -26.34 -12.53
CA PRO A 310 5.23 -25.95 -13.06
C PRO A 310 5.42 -24.83 -14.09
N PHE A 311 4.58 -24.78 -15.12
CA PHE A 311 4.78 -23.92 -16.29
C PHE A 311 5.03 -22.45 -15.94
N TRP A 312 4.26 -21.91 -14.99
CA TRP A 312 4.39 -20.51 -14.58
C TRP A 312 5.75 -20.20 -13.96
N LEU A 313 6.35 -21.14 -13.22
CA LEU A 313 7.65 -20.96 -12.57
C LEU A 313 8.81 -21.36 -13.49
N ASN A 314 8.57 -22.24 -14.46
CA ASN A 314 9.59 -22.84 -15.30
C ASN A 314 10.45 -21.78 -16.02
N PRO A 315 11.77 -21.72 -15.81
CA PRO A 315 12.63 -20.73 -16.48
C PRO A 315 12.76 -20.94 -17.99
N ARG A 316 12.31 -22.09 -18.50
CA ARG A 316 12.28 -22.51 -19.91
C ARG A 316 10.84 -22.82 -20.31
N GLN A 317 10.00 -21.79 -20.43
CA GLN A 317 8.57 -22.00 -20.68
C GLN A 317 8.32 -22.53 -22.08
N ALA A 318 8.90 -21.90 -23.10
CA ALA A 318 8.71 -22.30 -24.49
C ALA A 318 10.01 -22.24 -25.30
N ILE A 319 10.06 -23.04 -26.37
CA ILE A 319 11.08 -22.92 -27.42
C ILE A 319 10.41 -23.03 -28.79
N VAL A 320 10.83 -22.20 -29.74
CA VAL A 320 10.41 -22.27 -31.15
C VAL A 320 11.51 -22.96 -31.97
N ILE A 321 11.14 -24.02 -32.70
CA ILE A 321 12.04 -24.87 -33.48
C ILE A 321 11.55 -24.91 -34.93
N THR A 322 12.40 -24.53 -35.88
CA THR A 322 12.07 -24.61 -37.32
C THR A 322 12.28 -26.03 -37.86
N VAL A 323 11.46 -26.51 -38.80
CA VAL A 323 11.67 -27.84 -39.42
C VAL A 323 12.87 -27.82 -40.38
N ASN A 324 13.13 -26.69 -41.03
CA ASN A 324 14.26 -26.46 -41.93
C ASN A 324 14.65 -24.98 -41.93
N GLY A 325 15.79 -24.64 -42.54
CA GLY A 325 16.32 -23.29 -42.64
C GLY A 325 15.79 -22.46 -43.83
N THR A 326 14.66 -22.83 -44.45
CA THR A 326 14.14 -22.05 -45.59
C THR A 326 13.52 -20.74 -45.12
N GLU A 327 13.70 -19.66 -45.89
CA GLU A 327 13.25 -18.31 -45.52
C GLU A 327 11.76 -18.23 -45.15
N PRO A 328 10.81 -18.89 -45.86
CA PRO A 328 9.40 -18.87 -45.46
C PRO A 328 9.16 -19.45 -44.07
N VAL A 329 9.90 -20.50 -43.70
CA VAL A 329 9.76 -21.18 -42.40
C VAL A 329 10.43 -20.37 -41.29
N VAL A 330 11.67 -19.93 -41.49
CA VAL A 330 12.43 -19.15 -40.49
C VAL A 330 11.75 -17.79 -40.26
N GLY A 331 11.30 -17.12 -41.32
CA GLY A 331 10.59 -15.85 -41.24
C GLY A 331 9.30 -15.97 -40.44
N TRP A 332 8.47 -16.97 -40.73
CA TRP A 332 7.24 -17.22 -39.97
C TRP A 332 7.51 -17.62 -38.52
N ALA A 333 8.50 -18.49 -38.27
CA ALA A 333 8.87 -18.88 -36.92
C ALA A 333 9.36 -17.69 -36.07
N ARG A 334 10.09 -16.75 -36.68
CA ARG A 334 10.55 -15.52 -36.02
C ARG A 334 9.39 -14.57 -35.72
N GLN A 335 8.42 -14.49 -36.62
CA GLN A 335 7.17 -13.76 -36.36
C GLN A 335 6.38 -14.39 -35.20
N ALA A 336 6.22 -15.72 -35.19
CA ALA A 336 5.57 -16.44 -34.10
C ALA A 336 6.30 -16.23 -32.76
N TYR A 337 7.64 -16.28 -32.75
CA TYR A 337 8.47 -15.98 -31.58
C TYR A 337 8.20 -14.57 -31.03
N ASN A 338 8.18 -13.55 -31.89
CA ASN A 338 7.89 -12.17 -31.49
C ASN A 338 6.46 -12.01 -30.95
N LEU A 339 5.48 -12.65 -31.57
CA LEU A 339 4.09 -12.66 -31.11
C LEU A 339 3.94 -13.31 -29.72
N LEU A 340 4.64 -14.42 -29.48
CA LEU A 340 4.67 -15.07 -28.17
C LEU A 340 5.31 -14.17 -27.11
N LEU A 341 6.32 -13.38 -27.46
CA LEU A 341 6.92 -12.40 -26.54
C LEU A 341 6.09 -11.12 -26.35
N GLY A 342 5.09 -10.88 -27.20
CA GLY A 342 4.33 -9.62 -27.21
C GLY A 342 5.11 -8.43 -27.79
N VAL A 343 6.10 -8.70 -28.64
CA VAL A 343 6.91 -7.66 -29.31
C VAL A 343 6.40 -7.50 -30.73
N SER A 344 5.98 -6.28 -31.11
CA SER A 344 5.49 -6.01 -32.48
C SER A 344 6.60 -6.26 -33.51
N SER A 345 6.26 -6.94 -34.61
CA SER A 345 7.19 -7.28 -35.70
C SER A 345 7.63 -6.09 -36.55
N ASP A 346 7.03 -4.91 -36.39
CA ASP A 346 7.30 -3.72 -37.19
C ASP A 346 8.48 -2.87 -36.67
N SER A 347 9.22 -3.36 -35.68
CA SER A 347 10.36 -2.64 -35.06
C SER A 347 11.60 -2.50 -35.95
N ALA A 348 11.56 -2.90 -37.22
CA ALA A 348 12.66 -2.70 -38.15
C ALA A 348 12.70 -1.28 -38.76
N SER A 349 11.63 -0.47 -38.67
CA SER A 349 11.65 0.90 -39.23
C SER A 349 10.83 1.98 -38.51
N ALA A 350 10.15 1.69 -37.40
CA ALA A 350 9.39 2.71 -36.68
C ALA A 350 10.04 3.00 -35.33
N ALA A 351 10.33 4.28 -35.06
CA ALA A 351 10.61 4.76 -33.71
C ALA A 351 9.54 4.19 -32.77
N VAL A 352 9.96 3.53 -31.69
CA VAL A 352 9.05 3.00 -30.67
C VAL A 352 8.37 4.21 -30.01
N THR A 353 7.19 4.60 -30.52
CA THR A 353 6.44 5.75 -30.02
C THR A 353 5.62 5.42 -28.78
N GLU A 354 5.38 4.14 -28.50
CA GLU A 354 4.57 3.68 -27.36
C GLU A 354 5.24 2.48 -26.64
N PRO A 355 5.08 2.36 -25.31
CA PRO A 355 5.52 1.18 -24.57
C PRO A 355 4.87 -0.08 -25.14
N THR A 356 5.68 -1.06 -25.57
CA THR A 356 5.17 -2.40 -25.90
C THR A 356 4.79 -3.11 -24.60
N ALA A 357 3.76 -3.96 -24.64
CA ALA A 357 3.33 -4.79 -23.52
C ALA A 357 3.82 -6.24 -23.71
N PRO A 358 5.09 -6.55 -23.35
CA PRO A 358 5.61 -7.91 -23.47
C PRO A 358 4.82 -8.87 -22.58
N THR A 359 4.69 -10.12 -23.02
CA THR A 359 3.88 -11.14 -22.33
C THR A 359 4.48 -11.65 -21.03
N GLY A 360 5.79 -11.43 -20.81
CA GLY A 360 6.54 -12.02 -19.71
C GLY A 360 6.90 -13.50 -19.90
N LEU A 361 6.57 -14.10 -21.05
CA LEU A 361 6.93 -15.48 -21.38
C LEU A 361 8.44 -15.63 -21.62
N ALA A 362 9.02 -16.70 -21.08
CA ALA A 362 10.39 -17.11 -21.39
C ALA A 362 10.40 -18.04 -22.61
N VAL A 363 10.65 -17.46 -23.78
CA VAL A 363 10.68 -18.17 -25.07
C VAL A 363 12.11 -18.16 -25.62
N ASP A 364 12.61 -19.33 -26.00
CA ASP A 364 13.89 -19.48 -26.73
C ASP A 364 13.62 -19.80 -28.21
N PHE A 365 14.61 -19.63 -29.08
CA PHE A 365 14.51 -19.86 -30.53
C PHE A 365 15.68 -20.73 -31.01
N ASP A 366 15.40 -21.77 -31.80
CA ASP A 366 16.41 -22.67 -32.39
C ASP A 366 16.11 -22.93 -33.88
N ASP A 367 16.81 -22.20 -34.75
CA ASP A 367 16.83 -22.37 -36.21
C ASP A 367 18.08 -23.09 -36.73
N SER A 368 18.84 -23.75 -35.84
CA SER A 368 20.08 -24.42 -36.25
C SER A 368 19.82 -25.58 -37.23
N ASP A 369 20.79 -25.82 -38.13
CA ASP A 369 20.74 -26.84 -39.19
C ASP A 369 20.91 -28.29 -38.68
N ARG A 370 20.45 -28.54 -37.45
CA ARG A 370 20.47 -29.85 -36.80
C ARG A 370 19.13 -30.55 -37.01
N SER A 371 19.14 -31.88 -37.02
CA SER A 371 17.90 -32.66 -37.18
C SER A 371 16.83 -32.23 -36.16
N VAL A 372 15.59 -32.04 -36.60
CA VAL A 372 14.47 -31.60 -35.75
C VAL A 372 14.29 -32.54 -34.57
N GLY A 373 14.38 -33.85 -34.81
CA GLY A 373 14.27 -34.87 -33.77
C GLY A 373 15.36 -34.80 -32.70
N LEU A 374 16.55 -34.29 -33.02
CA LEU A 374 17.60 -34.02 -32.04
C LEU A 374 17.25 -32.76 -31.22
N ARG A 375 16.89 -31.65 -31.87
CA ARG A 375 16.52 -30.39 -31.20
C ARG A 375 15.33 -30.55 -30.27
N VAL A 376 14.28 -31.26 -30.69
CA VAL A 376 13.13 -31.58 -29.84
C VAL A 376 13.55 -32.44 -28.65
N ARG A 377 14.39 -33.46 -28.84
CA ARG A 377 14.91 -34.28 -27.72
C ARG A 377 15.73 -33.47 -26.74
N GLU A 378 16.59 -32.57 -27.21
CA GLU A 378 17.35 -31.66 -26.36
C GLU A 378 16.45 -30.69 -25.60
N ALA A 379 15.40 -30.16 -26.23
CA ALA A 379 14.41 -29.33 -25.57
C ALA A 379 13.67 -30.10 -24.46
N VAL A 380 13.21 -31.33 -24.74
CA VAL A 380 12.61 -32.20 -23.72
C VAL A 380 13.59 -32.46 -22.57
N ALA A 381 14.86 -32.78 -22.86
CA ALA A 381 15.89 -33.02 -21.85
C ALA A 381 16.21 -31.78 -21.02
N LYS A 382 16.12 -30.58 -21.60
CA LYS A 382 16.27 -29.29 -20.91
C LYS A 382 15.04 -28.90 -20.08
N GLY A 383 13.92 -29.63 -20.20
CA GLY A 383 12.71 -29.39 -19.43
C GLY A 383 11.86 -28.22 -19.93
N TYR A 384 11.82 -27.96 -21.25
CA TYR A 384 10.89 -26.95 -21.77
C TYR A 384 9.44 -27.36 -21.54
N GLY A 385 8.63 -26.42 -21.05
CA GLY A 385 7.20 -26.67 -20.79
C GLY A 385 6.39 -26.85 -22.08
N VAL A 386 6.71 -26.06 -23.11
CA VAL A 386 6.08 -26.12 -24.43
C VAL A 386 7.15 -26.07 -25.53
N ILE A 387 6.99 -26.90 -26.55
CA ILE A 387 7.85 -26.92 -27.74
C ILE A 387 6.99 -26.57 -28.94
N VAL A 388 7.29 -25.43 -29.57
CA VAL A 388 6.61 -24.94 -30.76
C VAL A 388 7.44 -25.34 -31.97
N VAL A 389 6.86 -26.11 -32.89
CA VAL A 389 7.51 -26.57 -34.11
C VAL A 389 6.86 -25.87 -35.31
N VAL A 390 7.67 -25.30 -36.19
CA VAL A 390 7.22 -24.56 -37.37
C VAL A 390 7.78 -25.19 -38.64
N GLY A 391 6.91 -25.75 -39.47
CA GLY A 391 7.25 -26.33 -40.78
C GLY A 391 6.66 -25.57 -41.97
N PRO A 392 6.86 -26.11 -43.20
CA PRO A 392 6.37 -25.47 -44.42
C PRO A 392 4.85 -25.26 -44.45
N GLN A 393 4.07 -26.27 -44.04
CA GLN A 393 2.61 -26.17 -43.96
C GLN A 393 2.16 -25.14 -42.92
N ASP A 394 2.88 -25.04 -41.81
CA ASP A 394 2.58 -24.07 -40.74
C ASP A 394 2.79 -22.63 -41.24
N ALA A 395 3.86 -22.40 -42.01
CA ALA A 395 4.16 -21.11 -42.63
C ALA A 395 3.15 -20.69 -43.71
N GLU A 396 2.65 -21.65 -44.50
CA GLU A 396 1.59 -21.44 -45.49
C GLU A 396 0.25 -21.13 -44.82
N ASN A 397 -0.11 -21.91 -43.80
CA ASN A 397 -1.41 -21.81 -43.12
C ASN A 397 -1.44 -20.76 -42.00
N LYS A 398 -0.34 -20.06 -41.73
CA LYS A 398 -0.20 -19.11 -40.61
C LYS A 398 -0.53 -19.74 -39.24
N THR A 399 -0.03 -20.95 -39.03
CA THR A 399 -0.20 -21.73 -37.79
C THR A 399 1.15 -22.12 -37.21
N VAL A 400 1.14 -22.76 -36.03
CA VAL A 400 2.29 -23.38 -35.39
C VAL A 400 1.87 -24.71 -34.75
N GLY A 401 2.76 -25.70 -34.76
CA GLY A 401 2.54 -26.97 -34.08
C GLY A 401 3.01 -26.90 -32.63
N VAL A 402 2.09 -26.94 -31.68
CA VAL A 402 2.38 -26.87 -30.23
C VAL A 402 2.44 -28.27 -29.63
N ASN A 403 3.58 -28.62 -29.04
CA ASN A 403 3.76 -29.81 -28.21
C ASN A 403 3.88 -29.39 -26.74
N ALA A 404 2.89 -29.81 -25.94
CA ALA A 404 2.74 -29.50 -24.52
C ALA A 404 2.81 -30.75 -23.63
N MET A 405 3.45 -31.83 -24.11
CA MET A 405 3.56 -33.10 -23.37
C MET A 405 4.22 -32.97 -21.99
N ALA A 406 5.07 -31.95 -21.78
CA ALA A 406 5.69 -31.70 -20.49
C ALA A 406 4.68 -31.25 -19.41
N LEU A 407 3.45 -30.88 -19.81
CA LEU A 407 2.37 -30.44 -18.92
C LEU A 407 1.40 -31.57 -18.54
N ALA A 408 1.61 -32.78 -19.09
CA ALA A 408 0.74 -33.91 -18.82
C ALA A 408 0.74 -34.27 -17.33
N LYS A 409 -0.44 -34.56 -16.78
CA LYS A 409 -0.63 -34.94 -15.39
C LYS A 409 -0.74 -36.47 -15.26
N PRO A 410 -0.33 -37.05 -14.11
CA PRO A 410 -0.62 -38.44 -13.82
C PRO A 410 -2.13 -38.70 -13.90
N GLY A 411 -2.54 -39.66 -14.75
CA GLY A 411 -3.95 -40.01 -14.94
C GLY A 411 -4.64 -39.37 -16.15
N ASP A 412 -3.94 -38.56 -16.95
CA ASP A 412 -4.50 -38.02 -18.20
C ASP A 412 -4.89 -39.14 -19.18
N SER A 413 -6.05 -38.97 -19.83
CA SER A 413 -6.55 -39.93 -20.82
C SER A 413 -5.67 -40.00 -22.07
N GLU A 414 -5.72 -41.13 -22.79
CA GLU A 414 -4.98 -41.28 -24.06
C GLU A 414 -5.37 -40.20 -25.08
N ALA A 415 -6.63 -39.76 -25.08
CA ALA A 415 -7.11 -38.67 -25.92
C ALA A 415 -6.43 -37.33 -25.57
N GLU A 416 -6.27 -37.03 -24.27
CA GLU A 416 -5.60 -35.80 -23.82
C GLU A 416 -4.10 -35.84 -24.08
N LEU A 417 -3.44 -36.98 -23.84
CA LEU A 417 -2.03 -37.16 -24.19
C LEU A 417 -1.79 -37.00 -25.70
N LYS A 418 -2.71 -37.51 -26.54
CA LYS A 418 -2.65 -37.33 -27.99
C LYS A 418 -2.84 -35.87 -28.39
N ARG A 419 -3.74 -35.15 -27.72
CA ARG A 419 -3.95 -33.70 -27.90
C ARG A 419 -2.69 -32.92 -27.52
N LEU A 420 -2.12 -33.13 -26.32
CA LEU A 420 -0.92 -32.43 -25.86
C LEU A 420 0.31 -32.70 -26.73
N LYS A 421 0.37 -33.84 -27.42
CA LYS A 421 1.47 -34.18 -28.32
C LYS A 421 1.57 -33.25 -29.53
N ARG A 422 0.43 -32.79 -30.05
CA ARG A 422 0.38 -31.83 -31.16
C ARG A 422 -0.96 -31.12 -31.19
N MET A 423 -0.91 -29.79 -31.06
CA MET A 423 -2.02 -28.89 -31.27
C MET A 423 -1.62 -27.86 -32.33
N ASP A 424 -2.30 -27.85 -33.47
CA ASP A 424 -2.07 -26.85 -34.51
C ASP A 424 -2.94 -25.62 -34.21
N MET A 425 -2.33 -24.45 -34.06
CA MET A 425 -3.03 -23.20 -33.69
C MET A 425 -2.29 -21.97 -34.22
N THR A 426 -2.91 -20.78 -34.17
CA THR A 426 -2.20 -19.54 -34.49
C THR A 426 -1.20 -19.18 -33.38
N PRO A 427 -0.15 -18.38 -33.65
CA PRO A 427 0.76 -17.91 -32.60
C PRO A 427 0.06 -17.17 -31.46
N GLU A 428 -1.00 -16.42 -31.76
CA GLU A 428 -1.82 -15.72 -30.77
C GLU A 428 -2.57 -16.71 -29.88
N ALA A 429 -3.18 -17.75 -30.47
CA ALA A 429 -3.83 -18.80 -29.71
C ALA A 429 -2.83 -19.59 -28.84
N ALA A 430 -1.60 -19.81 -29.35
CA ALA A 430 -0.52 -20.43 -28.58
C ALA A 430 -0.09 -19.56 -27.40
N ARG A 431 -0.02 -18.23 -27.60
CA ARG A 431 0.25 -17.26 -26.54
C ARG A 431 -0.84 -17.31 -25.46
N GLU A 432 -2.11 -17.20 -25.85
CA GLU A 432 -3.24 -17.26 -24.91
C GLU A 432 -3.27 -18.58 -24.15
N TYR A 433 -3.01 -19.70 -24.84
CA TYR A 433 -2.87 -21.00 -24.20
C TYR A 433 -1.75 -20.98 -23.15
N MET A 434 -0.55 -20.50 -23.47
CA MET A 434 0.56 -20.41 -22.52
C MET A 434 0.25 -19.49 -21.33
N LEU A 435 -0.41 -18.35 -21.57
CA LEU A 435 -0.81 -17.43 -20.51
C LEU A 435 -1.87 -18.04 -19.58
N SER A 436 -2.76 -18.88 -20.12
CA SER A 436 -3.76 -19.61 -19.31
C SER A 436 -3.16 -20.64 -18.35
N LEU A 437 -1.89 -21.04 -18.54
CA LEU A 437 -1.17 -21.97 -17.68
C LEU A 437 -0.56 -21.30 -16.44
N PHE A 438 -0.63 -19.98 -16.34
CA PHE A 438 -0.33 -19.28 -15.10
C PHE A 438 -1.46 -19.51 -14.09
N PRO A 439 -1.16 -19.58 -12.78
CA PRO A 439 -2.20 -19.60 -11.75
C PRO A 439 -3.22 -18.50 -12.04
N HIS A 440 -4.52 -18.83 -12.09
CA HIS A 440 -5.56 -17.83 -12.34
C HIS A 440 -5.33 -16.64 -11.38
N ASN A 441 -5.19 -15.44 -11.98
CA ASN A 441 -4.67 -14.18 -11.44
C ASN A 441 -3.15 -13.97 -11.51
N PHE A 442 -2.57 -14.03 -12.71
CA PHE A 442 -1.37 -13.23 -13.01
C PHE A 442 -1.62 -12.05 -13.97
N ASN A 443 -2.71 -12.04 -14.76
CA ASN A 443 -2.95 -10.96 -15.75
C ASN A 443 -4.40 -10.73 -16.21
N THR A 444 -5.42 -11.26 -15.53
CA THR A 444 -6.83 -10.93 -15.83
C THR A 444 -7.40 -10.07 -14.72
N MET A 445 -7.81 -8.84 -15.08
CA MET A 445 -8.68 -7.98 -14.26
C MET A 445 -10.13 -8.50 -14.19
N ASP A 446 -10.40 -9.72 -14.66
CA ASP A 446 -11.72 -10.36 -14.66
C ASP A 446 -11.68 -11.71 -13.92
N SER A 447 -12.76 -11.94 -13.15
CA SER A 447 -13.07 -13.10 -12.29
C SER A 447 -12.43 -13.15 -10.89
N LEU A 448 -12.80 -12.18 -10.06
CA LEU A 448 -12.81 -12.38 -8.60
C LEU A 448 -13.97 -13.31 -8.23
N THR A 449 -13.70 -14.61 -8.23
CA THR A 449 -14.44 -15.57 -7.41
C THR A 449 -13.52 -16.03 -6.30
N ASN A 450 -13.86 -15.67 -5.06
CA ASN A 450 -13.24 -16.24 -3.87
C ASN A 450 -14.39 -16.58 -2.91
N PRO A 451 -14.48 -17.82 -2.41
CA PRO A 451 -15.46 -18.20 -1.40
C PRO A 451 -15.07 -17.68 0.00
N SER A 452 -16.10 -17.34 0.78
CA SER A 452 -16.17 -17.03 2.23
C SER A 452 -15.64 -15.68 2.74
N GLU A 453 -16.19 -14.58 2.21
CA GLU A 453 -17.14 -13.64 2.86
C GLU A 453 -17.42 -12.55 1.79
N PRO A 454 -18.64 -12.01 1.68
CA PRO A 454 -19.02 -11.27 0.49
C PRO A 454 -18.15 -10.02 0.34
N PRO A 455 -17.73 -9.66 -0.88
CA PRO A 455 -17.24 -8.32 -1.15
C PRO A 455 -18.29 -7.35 -0.61
N PRO A 456 -17.91 -6.22 0.01
CA PRO A 456 -18.89 -5.21 0.37
C PRO A 456 -19.77 -4.96 -0.86
N ASP A 457 -21.10 -5.05 -0.67
CA ASP A 457 -22.12 -5.34 -1.70
C ASP A 457 -21.95 -4.55 -3.03
N TYR A 458 -21.21 -3.44 -3.04
CA TYR A 458 -21.08 -2.51 -4.15
C TYR A 458 -20.24 -3.07 -5.30
N ILE A 459 -19.23 -3.89 -5.02
CA ILE A 459 -18.42 -4.52 -6.07
C ILE A 459 -19.22 -5.66 -6.71
N THR A 460 -20.02 -6.37 -5.91
CA THR A 460 -20.83 -7.51 -6.34
C THR A 460 -22.02 -7.05 -7.19
N ALA A 461 -22.73 -6.00 -6.76
CA ALA A 461 -23.77 -5.30 -7.52
C ALA A 461 -23.25 -4.75 -8.86
N ALA A 462 -22.12 -4.02 -8.81
CA ALA A 462 -21.52 -3.45 -10.02
C ALA A 462 -21.10 -4.54 -11.03
N ARG A 463 -20.49 -5.63 -10.55
CA ARG A 463 -20.06 -6.73 -11.43
C ARG A 463 -21.20 -7.60 -11.93
N ALA A 464 -22.26 -7.82 -11.15
CA ALA A 464 -23.43 -8.60 -11.56
C ALA A 464 -24.18 -7.95 -12.74
N HIS A 465 -24.12 -6.63 -12.86
CA HIS A 465 -24.70 -5.86 -13.96
C HIS A 465 -23.70 -5.53 -15.09
N GLY A 466 -22.48 -6.08 -15.07
CA GLY A 466 -21.49 -5.91 -16.16
C GLY A 466 -20.82 -4.53 -16.20
N ILE A 467 -20.67 -3.88 -15.06
CA ILE A 467 -20.25 -2.48 -14.97
C ILE A 467 -18.73 -2.37 -14.88
N PRO A 468 -18.07 -1.60 -15.77
CA PRO A 468 -16.64 -1.35 -15.69
C PRO A 468 -16.30 -0.48 -14.47
N LEU A 469 -15.37 -0.94 -13.62
CA LEU A 469 -14.75 -0.12 -12.57
C LEU A 469 -14.01 1.03 -13.24
N ARG A 470 -14.47 2.28 -13.06
CA ARG A 470 -13.84 3.44 -13.69
C ARG A 470 -12.51 3.71 -13.01
N GLN A 471 -11.46 4.01 -13.79
CA GLN A 471 -10.20 4.50 -13.22
C GLN A 471 -10.51 5.79 -12.46
N SER A 472 -10.22 5.83 -11.15
CA SER A 472 -10.24 7.07 -10.40
C SER A 472 -9.42 8.10 -11.17
N ALA A 473 -9.98 9.30 -11.39
CA ALA A 473 -9.27 10.36 -12.10
C ALA A 473 -7.83 10.45 -11.56
N PRO A 474 -6.80 10.33 -12.41
CA PRO A 474 -5.42 10.30 -11.95
C PRO A 474 -5.18 11.58 -11.15
N ILE A 475 -4.83 11.42 -9.88
CA ILE A 475 -4.31 12.52 -9.07
C ILE A 475 -3.02 12.94 -9.78
N LYS A 476 -3.09 13.99 -10.61
CA LYS A 476 -1.90 14.64 -11.15
C LYS A 476 -1.09 15.05 -9.93
N LYS A 477 -0.01 14.32 -9.63
CA LYS A 477 0.99 14.72 -8.65
C LYS A 477 1.43 16.12 -9.08
N GLY A 478 0.99 17.12 -8.32
CA GLY A 478 1.52 18.48 -8.46
C GLY A 478 3.04 18.44 -8.29
N PRO A 479 3.76 19.42 -8.84
CA PRO A 479 5.21 19.46 -8.71
C PRO A 479 5.65 19.41 -7.24
N PHE A 480 6.72 18.65 -6.96
CA PHE A 480 7.46 18.66 -5.69
C PHE A 480 7.92 20.09 -5.32
N PRO A 481 8.21 20.35 -4.04
CA PRO A 481 7.77 21.55 -3.32
C PRO A 481 8.20 22.83 -4.03
N LEU A 482 7.22 23.61 -4.48
CA LEU A 482 7.45 25.00 -4.84
C LEU A 482 7.92 25.72 -3.57
N GLU A 483 9.14 26.29 -3.59
CA GLU A 483 9.55 27.28 -2.60
C GLU A 483 8.77 28.57 -2.84
N LEU A 484 7.48 28.57 -2.47
CA LEU A 484 6.65 29.76 -2.49
C LEU A 484 6.95 30.57 -1.21
N PRO A 485 7.20 31.89 -1.31
CA PRO A 485 7.41 32.74 -0.15
C PRO A 485 6.31 32.62 0.90
N ILE A 486 5.04 32.53 0.47
CA ILE A 486 3.90 32.36 1.37
C ILE A 486 3.96 31.02 2.12
N LEU A 487 4.37 29.93 1.49
CA LEU A 487 4.50 28.63 2.16
C LEU A 487 5.63 28.65 3.20
N THR A 488 6.76 29.29 2.89
CA THR A 488 7.87 29.46 3.84
C THR A 488 7.44 30.29 5.04
N TYR A 489 6.69 31.38 4.82
CA TYR A 489 6.11 32.19 5.90
C TYR A 489 5.18 31.35 6.78
N LEU A 490 4.18 30.70 6.19
CA LEU A 490 3.16 29.93 6.90
C LEU A 490 3.76 28.76 7.72
N ARG A 491 4.84 28.12 7.26
CA ARG A 491 5.53 27.04 7.99
C ARG A 491 6.14 27.50 9.31
N SER A 492 6.53 28.76 9.39
CA SER A 492 7.19 29.36 10.57
C SER A 492 6.22 30.02 11.55
N LYS A 493 4.92 29.98 11.27
CA LYS A 493 3.90 30.75 11.99
C LYS A 493 2.76 29.86 12.49
N ARG A 494 2.02 30.37 13.47
CA ARG A 494 0.78 29.76 13.94
C ARG A 494 -0.33 29.96 12.89
N VAL A 495 -0.60 28.92 12.12
CA VAL A 495 -1.70 28.89 11.14
C VAL A 495 -2.83 28.03 11.70
N ILE A 496 -4.02 28.60 11.84
CA ILE A 496 -5.21 27.89 12.30
C ILE A 496 -6.02 27.39 11.09
N LEU A 497 -6.33 26.10 11.06
CA LEU A 497 -7.33 25.54 10.17
C LEU A 497 -8.67 25.47 10.92
N ALA A 498 -9.62 26.31 10.51
CA ALA A 498 -10.96 26.43 11.06
C ALA A 498 -11.89 25.27 10.62
N SER A 499 -11.42 24.03 10.68
CA SER A 499 -12.15 22.87 10.19
C SER A 499 -11.73 21.56 10.86
N ALA A 500 -12.72 20.74 11.24
CA ALA A 500 -12.49 19.36 11.70
C ALA A 500 -12.20 18.38 10.55
N SER A 501 -12.21 18.82 9.29
CA SER A 501 -12.10 17.94 8.13
C SER A 501 -10.68 17.38 7.98
N PRO A 502 -10.48 16.05 8.13
CA PRO A 502 -9.16 15.43 7.96
C PRO A 502 -8.65 15.57 6.52
N ARG A 503 -9.55 15.67 5.53
CA ARG A 503 -9.20 15.85 4.11
C ARG A 503 -8.56 17.20 3.83
N ARG A 504 -9.07 18.28 4.44
CA ARG A 504 -8.51 19.63 4.27
C ARG A 504 -7.13 19.73 4.92
N LYS A 505 -6.96 19.11 6.09
CA LYS A 505 -5.65 18.94 6.74
C LYS A 505 -4.68 18.18 5.82
N ALA A 506 -5.11 17.06 5.23
CA ALA A 506 -4.28 16.28 4.31
C ALA A 506 -3.88 17.06 3.05
N LEU A 507 -4.80 17.82 2.44
CA LEU A 507 -4.52 18.66 1.27
C LEU A 507 -3.47 19.74 1.57
N LEU A 508 -3.54 20.40 2.73
CA LEU A 508 -2.54 21.38 3.15
C LEU A 508 -1.21 20.71 3.56
N ALA A 509 -1.24 19.50 4.13
CA ALA A 509 -0.02 18.76 4.45
C ALA A 509 0.76 18.33 3.18
N GLN A 510 0.06 18.00 2.09
CA GLN A 510 0.68 17.64 0.80
C GLN A 510 1.53 18.76 0.20
N ILE A 511 1.21 20.02 0.49
CA ILE A 511 1.99 21.20 0.06
C ILE A 511 3.00 21.66 1.13
N GLY A 512 3.17 20.88 2.20
CA GLY A 512 4.15 21.11 3.26
C GLY A 512 3.70 22.06 4.37
N LEU A 513 2.39 22.25 4.58
CA LEU A 513 1.83 22.90 5.78
C LEU A 513 1.39 21.83 6.78
N THR A 514 2.36 21.31 7.54
CA THR A 514 2.14 20.22 8.51
C THR A 514 1.87 20.70 9.93
N ASN A 515 2.29 21.93 10.27
CA ASN A 515 2.21 22.51 11.62
C ASN A 515 0.90 23.29 11.90
N LEU A 516 -0.24 22.85 11.37
CA LEU A 516 -1.54 23.53 11.53
C LEU A 516 -2.13 23.36 12.95
N ASP A 517 -2.68 24.44 13.52
CA ASP A 517 -3.53 24.43 14.71
C ASP A 517 -4.99 24.16 14.27
N ILE A 518 -5.56 23.02 14.65
CA ILE A 518 -6.89 22.60 14.17
C ILE A 518 -7.95 23.06 15.15
N ARG A 519 -8.75 24.06 14.78
CA ARG A 519 -9.84 24.61 15.61
C ARG A 519 -11.13 24.72 14.84
N PRO A 520 -12.00 23.70 14.85
CA PRO A 520 -13.30 23.80 14.21
C PRO A 520 -14.14 24.92 14.85
N SER A 521 -14.93 25.63 14.04
CA SER A 521 -15.92 26.57 14.58
C SER A 521 -16.98 25.81 15.38
N THR A 522 -17.39 26.39 16.51
CA THR A 522 -18.51 25.90 17.34
C THR A 522 -19.85 26.55 16.98
N ASP A 523 -19.83 27.54 16.09
CA ASP A 523 -21.04 28.21 15.62
C ASP A 523 -21.96 27.22 14.88
N PRO A 524 -23.29 27.31 15.09
CA PRO A 524 -24.24 26.51 14.33
C PRO A 524 -24.17 26.85 12.84
N GLU A 525 -24.17 25.82 12.00
CA GLU A 525 -24.26 25.92 10.54
C GLU A 525 -25.75 26.04 10.13
N ASP A 526 -26.37 27.17 10.46
CA ASP A 526 -27.83 27.38 10.43
C ASP A 526 -28.30 28.52 9.52
N LEU A 527 -27.44 28.99 8.60
CA LEU A 527 -27.82 30.04 7.64
C LEU A 527 -29.05 29.63 6.81
N ASP A 528 -29.95 30.58 6.58
CA ASP A 528 -31.17 30.33 5.82
C ASP A 528 -30.85 30.10 4.33
N LYS A 529 -31.00 28.85 3.90
CA LYS A 529 -30.76 28.39 2.53
C LYS A 529 -31.76 28.94 1.52
N ALA A 530 -32.92 29.44 1.97
CA ALA A 530 -33.90 30.06 1.08
C ALA A 530 -33.53 31.50 0.70
N GLN A 531 -32.64 32.14 1.46
CA GLN A 531 -32.24 33.53 1.28
C GLN A 531 -30.88 33.70 0.60
N HIS A 532 -30.17 32.60 0.31
CA HIS A 532 -28.84 32.61 -0.28
C HIS A 532 -28.80 31.71 -1.50
N THR A 533 -28.13 32.17 -2.56
CA THR A 533 -27.64 31.28 -3.60
C THR A 533 -26.62 30.29 -3.02
N PRO A 534 -26.40 29.12 -3.64
CA PRO A 534 -25.39 28.17 -3.17
C PRO A 534 -24.00 28.77 -2.99
N GLU A 535 -23.59 29.70 -3.86
CA GLU A 535 -22.34 30.44 -3.81
C GLU A 535 -22.28 31.38 -2.61
N GLU A 536 -23.32 32.18 -2.40
CA GLU A 536 -23.42 33.08 -1.25
C GLU A 536 -23.45 32.30 0.07
N TYR A 537 -24.12 31.15 0.09
CA TYR A 537 -24.22 30.29 1.27
C TYR A 537 -22.85 29.76 1.71
N VAL A 538 -22.06 29.18 0.79
CA VAL A 538 -20.73 28.67 1.15
C VAL A 538 -19.74 29.77 1.48
N ALA A 539 -19.84 30.92 0.81
CA ALA A 539 -19.00 32.08 1.11
C ALA A 539 -19.28 32.60 2.53
N ALA A 540 -20.56 32.86 2.85
CA ALA A 540 -20.98 33.35 4.15
C ALA A 540 -20.65 32.35 5.27
N THR A 541 -20.85 31.05 5.04
CA THR A 541 -20.53 30.00 6.01
C THR A 541 -19.02 29.92 6.28
N ALA A 542 -18.19 29.95 5.23
CA ALA A 542 -16.74 29.95 5.38
C ALA A 542 -16.24 31.21 6.11
N GLN A 543 -16.80 32.38 5.79
CA GLN A 543 -16.45 33.65 6.44
C GLN A 543 -16.83 33.66 7.93
N ARG A 544 -18.05 33.23 8.27
CA ARG A 544 -18.51 33.09 9.66
C ARG A 544 -17.60 32.16 10.45
N LYS A 545 -17.20 31.03 9.87
CA LYS A 545 -16.26 30.08 10.50
C LYS A 545 -14.89 30.71 10.76
N ALA A 546 -14.33 31.44 9.79
CA ALA A 546 -13.05 32.12 9.95
C ALA A 546 -13.10 33.16 11.07
N LEU A 547 -14.13 34.01 11.07
CA LEU A 547 -14.32 35.07 12.07
C LEU A 547 -14.52 34.51 13.48
N ALA A 548 -15.42 33.52 13.63
CA ALA A 548 -15.69 32.92 14.93
C ALA A 548 -14.43 32.28 15.54
N VAL A 549 -13.66 31.53 14.73
CA VAL A 549 -12.42 30.90 15.19
C VAL A 549 -11.34 31.93 15.49
N TYR A 550 -11.23 33.00 14.70
CA TYR A 550 -10.29 34.08 14.97
C TYR A 550 -10.62 34.81 16.28
N GLN A 551 -11.88 35.21 16.48
CA GLN A 551 -12.33 35.86 17.72
C GLN A 551 -12.17 34.97 18.95
N ALA A 552 -12.50 33.68 18.84
CA ALA A 552 -12.30 32.71 19.91
C ALA A 552 -10.82 32.52 20.26
N ALA A 553 -9.93 32.55 19.24
CA ALA A 553 -8.49 32.46 19.47
C ALA A 553 -7.94 33.69 20.21
N LEU A 554 -8.42 34.90 19.89
CA LEU A 554 -8.06 36.14 20.60
C LEU A 554 -8.58 36.14 22.05
N ALA A 555 -9.85 35.81 22.25
CA ALA A 555 -10.44 35.74 23.60
C ALA A 555 -9.72 34.73 24.50
N ARG A 556 -9.36 33.56 23.95
CA ARG A 556 -8.63 32.52 24.70
C ARG A 556 -7.25 32.99 25.14
N GLN A 557 -6.57 33.79 24.32
CA GLN A 557 -5.28 34.37 24.66
C GLN A 557 -5.43 35.41 25.77
N GLU A 558 -6.43 36.29 25.70
CA GLU A 558 -6.73 37.26 26.75
C GLU A 558 -7.00 36.56 28.09
N GLU A 559 -7.78 35.47 28.08
CA GLU A 559 -8.01 34.63 29.26
C GLU A 559 -6.71 34.05 29.85
N VAL A 560 -5.82 33.52 29.00
CA VAL A 560 -4.52 32.96 29.41
C VAL A 560 -3.61 34.06 29.99
N ALA A 561 -3.56 35.24 29.37
CA ALA A 561 -2.80 36.38 29.85
C ALA A 561 -3.33 36.91 31.20
N GLU A 562 -4.65 36.98 31.37
CA GLU A 562 -5.28 37.36 32.64
C GLU A 562 -5.04 36.31 33.74
N HIS A 563 -5.09 35.02 33.41
CA HIS A 563 -4.83 33.94 34.38
C HIS A 563 -3.37 33.92 34.85
N GLU A 564 -2.39 34.18 33.98
CA GLU A 564 -0.98 34.29 34.39
C GLU A 564 -0.72 35.51 35.31
N SER A 565 -1.58 36.53 35.26
CA SER A 565 -1.49 37.70 36.13
C SER A 565 -2.06 37.50 37.54
N LYS A 566 -2.95 36.51 37.76
CA LYS A 566 -3.63 36.23 39.04
C LYS A 566 -3.07 34.94 39.69
N LYS A 567 -2.18 35.09 40.68
CA LYS A 567 -1.36 34.02 41.29
C LYS A 567 -2.08 32.90 42.08
N ASP A 568 -3.41 32.89 42.22
CA ASP A 568 -4.12 32.04 43.20
C ASP A 568 -5.20 31.08 42.63
N VAL A 569 -5.13 30.64 41.37
CA VAL A 569 -6.06 29.64 40.79
C VAL A 569 -5.30 28.46 40.14
N PRO A 570 -5.76 27.19 40.27
CA PRO A 570 -5.12 26.05 39.61
C PRO A 570 -5.11 26.22 38.08
N ASN A 571 -3.93 26.04 37.48
CA ASN A 571 -3.66 26.25 36.06
C ASN A 571 -4.35 25.19 35.18
N PRO A 572 -5.32 25.55 34.31
CA PRO A 572 -5.81 24.63 33.29
C PRO A 572 -4.75 24.55 32.20
N ASN A 573 -3.86 23.55 32.29
CA ASN A 573 -2.69 23.29 31.42
C ASN A 573 -2.93 23.75 29.94
N PRO A 574 -2.62 25.02 29.57
CA PRO A 574 -3.06 25.57 28.30
C PRO A 574 -2.09 25.13 27.21
N ASN A 575 -2.60 24.96 25.99
CA ASN A 575 -1.75 24.62 24.87
C ASN A 575 -0.72 25.76 24.69
N PRO A 576 0.60 25.48 24.59
CA PRO A 576 1.62 26.52 24.44
C PRO A 576 1.33 27.50 23.27
N ARG A 577 0.63 27.04 22.23
CA ARG A 577 0.21 27.85 21.08
C ARG A 577 -0.88 28.88 21.40
N ASP A 578 -1.61 28.76 22.51
CA ASP A 578 -2.62 29.74 22.95
C ASP A 578 -2.02 31.08 23.38
N LYS A 579 -0.69 31.17 23.50
CA LYS A 579 0.04 32.39 23.88
C LYS A 579 0.41 33.29 22.71
N GLU A 580 0.32 32.79 21.47
CA GLU A 580 0.73 33.50 20.25
C GLU A 580 -0.48 33.90 19.42
N ASP A 581 -0.50 35.10 18.83
CA ASP A 581 -1.55 35.50 17.90
C ASP A 581 -1.61 34.56 16.69
N PRO A 582 -2.81 34.21 16.19
CA PRO A 582 -2.93 33.49 14.93
C PRO A 582 -2.40 34.36 13.78
N ALA A 583 -1.35 33.90 13.11
CA ALA A 583 -0.81 34.60 11.96
C ALA A 583 -1.73 34.50 10.74
N VAL A 584 -2.44 33.38 10.61
CA VAL A 584 -3.46 33.16 9.57
C VAL A 584 -4.52 32.20 10.09
N VAL A 585 -5.80 32.46 9.78
CA VAL A 585 -6.92 31.53 9.94
C VAL A 585 -7.46 31.15 8.57
N ILE A 586 -7.53 29.86 8.27
CA ILE A 586 -8.07 29.30 7.02
C ILE A 586 -9.37 28.58 7.35
N ALA A 587 -10.49 29.01 6.77
CA ALA A 587 -11.76 28.33 6.83
C ALA A 587 -12.20 27.88 5.44
N ALA A 588 -12.94 26.78 5.38
CA ALA A 588 -13.61 26.36 4.16
C ALA A 588 -14.96 25.71 4.47
N ASP A 589 -15.89 25.86 3.56
CA ASP A 589 -17.17 25.16 3.58
C ASP A 589 -17.47 24.58 2.20
N THR A 590 -17.96 23.34 2.15
CA THR A 590 -18.16 22.62 0.89
C THR A 590 -19.57 22.07 0.84
N VAL A 591 -20.31 22.41 -0.20
CA VAL A 591 -21.67 21.90 -0.46
C VAL A 591 -21.79 21.39 -1.89
N ILE A 592 -22.86 20.65 -2.14
CA ILE A 592 -23.26 20.28 -3.49
C ILE A 592 -24.50 21.08 -3.89
N ALA A 593 -24.44 21.73 -5.05
CA ALA A 593 -25.58 22.37 -5.67
C ALA A 593 -26.10 21.49 -6.81
N THR A 594 -27.36 21.07 -6.69
CA THR A 594 -28.09 20.39 -7.76
C THR A 594 -28.33 21.34 -8.93
N ARG A 595 -28.77 20.80 -10.08
CA ARG A 595 -29.11 21.61 -11.26
C ARG A 595 -30.23 22.64 -11.04
N THR A 596 -31.10 22.39 -10.06
CA THR A 596 -32.19 23.31 -9.69
C THR A 596 -31.76 24.35 -8.64
N GLY A 597 -30.48 24.34 -8.22
CA GLY A 597 -29.95 25.25 -7.21
C GLY A 597 -30.18 24.79 -5.77
N GLN A 598 -30.75 23.59 -5.55
CA GLN A 598 -30.91 23.04 -4.21
C GLN A 598 -29.55 22.63 -3.64
N ILE A 599 -29.28 23.06 -2.40
CA ILE A 599 -28.07 22.75 -1.63
C ILE A 599 -28.22 21.39 -0.94
N LEU A 600 -27.24 20.52 -1.17
CA LEU A 600 -27.08 19.21 -0.56
C LEU A 600 -25.84 19.21 0.33
N GLU A 601 -26.06 18.96 1.61
CA GLU A 601 -25.01 18.84 2.62
C GLU A 601 -24.72 17.36 2.89
N LYS A 602 -24.40 17.02 4.14
CA LYS A 602 -24.19 15.65 4.58
C LYS A 602 -25.53 14.93 4.72
N PRO A 603 -25.62 13.63 4.35
CA PRO A 603 -26.84 12.86 4.54
C PRO A 603 -27.17 12.71 6.03
N ARG A 604 -28.46 12.82 6.37
CA ARG A 604 -28.95 12.73 7.76
C ARG A 604 -29.27 11.31 8.20
N SER A 605 -29.53 10.42 7.24
CA SER A 605 -29.84 9.01 7.45
C SER A 605 -29.45 8.21 6.22
N GLU A 606 -29.45 6.88 6.34
CA GLU A 606 -29.16 5.98 5.22
C GLU A 606 -30.17 6.16 4.06
N ALA A 607 -31.45 6.30 4.38
CA ALA A 607 -32.50 6.56 3.39
C ALA A 607 -32.31 7.94 2.70
N ASP A 608 -31.86 8.94 3.46
CA ASP A 608 -31.52 10.25 2.95
C ASP A 608 -30.31 10.20 1.99
N HIS A 609 -29.33 9.37 2.35
CA HIS A 609 -28.11 9.14 1.57
C HIS A 609 -28.40 8.47 0.22
N VAL A 610 -29.22 7.41 0.21
CA VAL A 610 -29.65 6.75 -1.03
C VAL A 610 -30.40 7.74 -1.92
N ARG A 611 -31.40 8.45 -1.36
CA ARG A 611 -32.20 9.43 -2.13
C ARG A 611 -31.31 10.51 -2.76
N MET A 612 -30.33 11.00 -2.02
CA MET A 612 -29.38 12.02 -2.48
C MET A 612 -28.55 11.51 -3.66
N LEU A 613 -27.94 10.34 -3.56
CA LEU A 613 -27.10 9.78 -4.62
C LEU A 613 -27.91 9.40 -5.87
N THR A 614 -29.12 8.86 -5.69
CA THR A 614 -30.05 8.59 -6.80
C THR A 614 -30.38 9.87 -7.55
N HIS A 615 -30.69 10.96 -6.82
CA HIS A 615 -30.96 12.26 -7.45
C HIS A 615 -29.75 12.79 -8.23
N LEU A 616 -28.53 12.67 -7.68
CA LEU A 616 -27.31 13.11 -8.36
C LEU A 616 -27.00 12.28 -9.63
N ARG A 617 -27.26 10.97 -9.60
CA ARG A 617 -27.18 10.10 -10.77
C ARG A 617 -28.15 10.54 -11.87
N ASP A 618 -29.43 10.65 -11.52
CA ASP A 618 -30.51 10.87 -12.50
C ASP A 618 -30.44 12.26 -13.14
N THR A 619 -29.77 13.21 -12.49
CA THR A 619 -29.53 14.57 -13.01
C THR A 619 -28.23 14.72 -13.79
N THR A 620 -27.45 13.65 -13.91
CA THR A 620 -26.18 13.45 -14.64
C THR A 620 -24.99 14.29 -14.20
N HIS A 621 -25.21 15.50 -13.69
CA HIS A 621 -24.16 16.32 -13.12
C HIS A 621 -24.68 17.27 -12.04
N HIS A 622 -23.76 17.65 -11.16
CA HIS A 622 -23.97 18.63 -10.11
C HIS A 622 -22.72 19.48 -9.94
N ARG A 623 -22.87 20.57 -9.19
CA ARG A 623 -21.79 21.50 -8.88
C ARG A 623 -21.31 21.23 -7.45
N VAL A 624 -20.00 21.16 -7.27
CA VAL A 624 -19.35 21.13 -5.96
C VAL A 624 -18.77 22.50 -5.73
N LEU A 625 -19.30 23.19 -4.73
CA LEU A 625 -18.90 24.55 -4.37
C LEU A 625 -18.13 24.50 -3.07
N THR A 626 -16.89 24.99 -3.07
CA THR A 626 -16.16 25.25 -1.81
C THR A 626 -15.91 26.74 -1.67
N GLY A 627 -16.52 27.34 -0.65
CA GLY A 627 -16.14 28.66 -0.17
C GLY A 627 -14.89 28.54 0.70
N VAL A 628 -13.84 29.27 0.38
CA VAL A 628 -12.63 29.39 1.19
C VAL A 628 -12.53 30.82 1.69
N CYS A 629 -12.26 30.99 2.98
CA CYS A 629 -12.01 32.28 3.60
C CYS A 629 -10.69 32.23 4.36
N VAL A 630 -9.84 33.22 4.15
CA VAL A 630 -8.57 33.37 4.84
C VAL A 630 -8.55 34.73 5.53
N LEU A 631 -8.10 34.74 6.77
CA LEU A 631 -8.00 35.93 7.60
C LEU A 631 -6.60 36.03 8.19
N ALA A 632 -5.98 37.20 8.17
CA ALA A 632 -4.72 37.49 8.83
C ALA A 632 -4.79 38.83 9.59
N PRO A 633 -4.11 38.98 10.74
CA PRO A 633 -4.05 40.26 11.46
C PRO A 633 -3.35 41.33 10.61
N LYS A 634 -3.84 42.57 10.71
CA LYS A 634 -3.19 43.71 10.03
C LYS A 634 -1.94 44.14 10.77
N VAL A 635 -0.87 44.40 10.02
CA VAL A 635 0.42 44.85 10.61
C VAL A 635 0.29 46.21 11.29
N ASP A 636 -0.58 47.09 10.78
CA ASP A 636 -0.83 48.43 11.30
C ASP A 636 -1.94 48.49 12.38
N ALA A 637 -2.55 47.34 12.70
CA ALA A 637 -3.68 47.20 13.62
C ALA A 637 -4.87 48.15 13.34
N THR A 638 -5.01 48.66 12.10
CA THR A 638 -6.15 49.50 11.73
C THR A 638 -7.45 48.71 11.81
N HIS A 639 -8.52 49.34 12.29
CA HIS A 639 -9.82 48.69 12.44
C HIS A 639 -10.29 48.07 11.10
N PRO A 640 -10.76 46.81 11.06
CA PRO A 640 -11.15 45.93 12.17
C PRO A 640 -10.02 45.09 12.80
N GLY A 641 -8.76 45.37 12.50
CA GLY A 641 -7.57 44.72 13.07
C GLY A 641 -7.12 43.47 12.29
N TYR A 642 -7.81 43.13 11.20
CA TYR A 642 -7.50 42.00 10.33
C TYR A 642 -7.84 42.31 8.88
N GLU A 643 -7.17 41.61 7.98
CA GLU A 643 -7.47 41.53 6.55
C GLU A 643 -8.17 40.19 6.28
N ILE A 644 -9.19 40.20 5.42
CA ILE A 644 -9.98 39.00 5.12
C ILE A 644 -10.23 38.91 3.61
N ALA A 645 -9.97 37.73 3.05
CA ALA A 645 -10.22 37.44 1.65
C ALA A 645 -10.98 36.12 1.52
N SER A 646 -11.89 36.06 0.56
CA SER A 646 -12.71 34.87 0.31
C SER A 646 -12.86 34.60 -1.18
N HIS A 647 -12.96 33.32 -1.53
CA HIS A 647 -13.20 32.86 -2.90
C HIS A 647 -14.12 31.64 -2.89
N VAL A 648 -15.00 31.54 -3.87
CA VAL A 648 -15.83 30.35 -4.10
C VAL A 648 -15.32 29.64 -5.35
N GLU A 649 -14.84 28.41 -5.17
CA GLU A 649 -14.45 27.56 -6.29
C GLU A 649 -15.63 26.67 -6.70
N ASP A 650 -15.96 26.69 -7.99
CA ASP A 650 -17.01 25.88 -8.58
C ASP A 650 -16.41 24.78 -9.45
N THR A 651 -16.84 23.54 -9.24
CA THR A 651 -16.40 22.39 -10.03
C THR A 651 -17.58 21.50 -10.36
N LYS A 652 -17.73 21.17 -11.65
CA LYS A 652 -18.79 20.28 -12.11
C LYS A 652 -18.33 18.83 -11.99
N VAL A 653 -19.18 17.99 -11.41
CA VAL A 653 -18.95 16.55 -11.30
C VAL A 653 -20.07 15.85 -12.04
N PHE A 654 -19.69 14.88 -12.88
CA PHE A 654 -20.61 14.08 -13.66
C PHE A 654 -20.71 12.70 -13.03
N PHE A 655 -21.93 12.28 -12.74
CA PHE A 655 -22.18 10.91 -12.31
C PHE A 655 -22.41 10.02 -13.52
N ALA A 656 -22.03 8.76 -13.35
CA ALA A 656 -22.40 7.68 -14.24
C ALA A 656 -23.92 7.58 -14.39
N ALA A 657 -24.44 7.39 -15.60
CA ALA A 657 -25.86 7.09 -15.77
C ALA A 657 -26.20 5.69 -15.25
N GLU A 658 -27.47 5.43 -14.95
CA GLU A 658 -27.96 4.10 -14.61
C GLU A 658 -27.61 3.07 -15.70
N SER A 659 -27.83 3.43 -16.97
CA SER A 659 -27.50 2.61 -18.15
C SER A 659 -25.99 2.41 -18.37
N GLU A 660 -25.16 3.22 -17.73
CA GLU A 660 -23.69 3.16 -17.76
C GLU A 660 -23.12 2.59 -16.46
N GLY A 661 -23.96 1.86 -15.73
CA GLY A 661 -23.54 1.08 -14.59
C GLY A 661 -23.58 1.78 -13.25
N LEU A 662 -24.60 2.60 -13.02
CA LEU A 662 -24.94 3.04 -11.67
C LEU A 662 -26.38 2.68 -11.28
N PRO A 663 -26.79 1.40 -11.29
CA PRO A 663 -28.11 0.97 -10.83
C PRO A 663 -28.31 1.19 -9.32
N ASP A 664 -29.57 1.13 -8.88
CA ASP A 664 -29.97 1.43 -7.50
C ASP A 664 -29.26 0.57 -6.46
N ASP A 665 -28.99 -0.69 -6.79
CA ASP A 665 -28.27 -1.64 -5.92
C ASP A 665 -26.81 -1.21 -5.70
N VAL A 666 -26.15 -0.64 -6.70
CA VAL A 666 -24.79 -0.08 -6.57
C VAL A 666 -24.79 1.12 -5.63
N ILE A 667 -25.77 2.02 -5.76
CA ILE A 667 -25.92 3.18 -4.85
C ILE A 667 -26.18 2.70 -3.42
N GLN A 668 -27.13 1.78 -3.21
CA GLN A 668 -27.44 1.23 -1.88
C GLN A 668 -26.21 0.59 -1.24
N SER A 669 -25.44 -0.13 -2.04
CA SER A 669 -24.25 -0.80 -1.56
C SER A 669 -23.11 0.17 -1.25
N TYR A 670 -22.97 1.24 -2.03
CA TYR A 670 -22.05 2.33 -1.71
C TYR A 670 -22.42 2.99 -0.38
N VAL A 671 -23.71 3.26 -0.15
CA VAL A 671 -24.21 3.82 1.12
C VAL A 671 -23.85 2.93 2.32
N LYS A 672 -23.95 1.60 2.18
CA LYS A 672 -23.54 0.64 3.23
C LYS A 672 -22.06 0.72 3.62
N THR A 673 -21.18 1.19 2.72
CA THR A 673 -19.75 1.40 3.06
C THR A 673 -19.56 2.51 4.08
N ARG A 674 -20.56 3.39 4.24
CA ARG A 674 -20.52 4.63 5.03
C ARG A 674 -19.42 5.61 4.63
N GLU A 675 -18.72 5.38 3.52
CA GLU A 675 -17.63 6.25 3.03
C GLU A 675 -18.12 7.68 2.78
N GLY A 676 -19.34 7.85 2.26
CA GLY A 676 -19.91 9.16 1.96
C GLY A 676 -20.66 9.84 3.11
N ALA A 677 -20.87 9.16 4.24
CA ALA A 677 -21.86 9.60 5.25
C ALA A 677 -21.52 10.94 5.94
N ASP A 678 -20.23 11.29 6.01
CA ASP A 678 -19.73 12.54 6.60
C ASP A 678 -19.39 13.61 5.56
N LYS A 679 -19.82 13.44 4.30
CA LYS A 679 -19.43 14.27 3.15
C LYS A 679 -20.64 14.94 2.49
N ALA A 680 -20.43 16.17 2.01
CA ALA A 680 -21.44 16.85 1.21
C ALA A 680 -21.80 16.02 -0.02
N GLY A 681 -23.08 15.92 -0.34
CA GLY A 681 -23.61 15.08 -1.42
C GLY A 681 -23.42 13.58 -1.23
N GLY A 682 -22.90 13.14 -0.09
CA GLY A 682 -22.86 11.73 0.26
C GLY A 682 -21.83 10.91 -0.51
N TYR A 683 -20.74 11.46 -1.07
CA TYR A 683 -19.70 10.63 -1.71
C TYR A 683 -18.27 11.14 -1.50
N ALA A 684 -17.28 10.25 -1.71
CA ALA A 684 -15.86 10.58 -1.67
C ALA A 684 -15.19 10.36 -3.03
N LEU A 685 -14.60 11.42 -3.59
CA LEU A 685 -13.87 11.32 -4.87
C LEU A 685 -12.57 10.49 -4.76
N GLN A 686 -11.91 10.50 -3.60
CA GLN A 686 -10.65 9.78 -3.37
C GLN A 686 -10.83 8.31 -2.93
N GLY A 687 -12.06 7.81 -2.97
CA GLY A 687 -12.42 6.49 -2.49
C GLY A 687 -13.28 5.71 -3.48
N VAL A 688 -14.06 4.77 -2.96
CA VAL A 688 -15.00 3.96 -3.73
C VAL A 688 -15.97 4.82 -4.52
N GLY A 689 -16.39 5.96 -3.97
CA GLY A 689 -17.31 6.89 -4.63
C GLY A 689 -16.75 7.43 -5.96
N GLY A 690 -15.45 7.71 -6.01
CA GLY A 690 -14.78 8.16 -7.23
C GLY A 690 -14.57 7.07 -8.28
N LEU A 691 -14.56 5.80 -7.86
CA LEU A 691 -14.40 4.64 -8.76
C LEU A 691 -15.74 4.18 -9.37
N VAL A 692 -16.83 4.37 -8.61
CA VAL A 692 -18.11 3.74 -8.91
C VAL A 692 -19.19 4.76 -9.30
N LEU A 693 -19.21 5.95 -8.68
CA LEU A 693 -20.26 6.94 -8.90
C LEU A 693 -19.88 7.99 -9.94
N VAL A 694 -18.62 8.44 -9.92
CA VAL A 694 -18.15 9.58 -10.73
C VAL A 694 -17.64 9.11 -12.10
N ASP A 695 -18.18 9.71 -13.16
CA ASP A 695 -17.72 9.51 -14.54
C ASP A 695 -16.52 10.43 -14.86
N ARG A 696 -16.68 11.74 -14.64
CA ARG A 696 -15.63 12.73 -14.87
C ARG A 696 -15.83 13.98 -14.02
N VAL A 697 -14.78 14.79 -13.92
CA VAL A 697 -14.76 16.07 -13.20
C VAL A 697 -14.28 17.17 -14.14
N GLU A 698 -15.05 18.26 -14.23
CA GLU A 698 -14.70 19.49 -14.95
C GLU A 698 -14.44 20.61 -13.95
N GLY A 699 -13.16 20.83 -13.62
CA GLY A 699 -12.71 21.83 -12.65
C GLY A 699 -11.62 21.30 -11.72
N SER A 700 -11.54 21.86 -10.51
CA SER A 700 -10.52 21.55 -9.51
C SER A 700 -10.86 20.26 -8.73
N VAL A 701 -9.98 19.26 -8.79
CA VAL A 701 -10.15 17.98 -8.07
C VAL A 701 -10.05 18.19 -6.55
N ASP A 702 -9.13 19.04 -6.11
CA ASP A 702 -8.95 19.44 -4.72
C ASP A 702 -10.15 20.23 -4.16
N ASN A 703 -10.84 21.00 -5.00
CA ASN A 703 -12.15 21.59 -4.65
C ASN A 703 -13.19 20.52 -4.32
N VAL A 704 -13.30 19.46 -5.13
CA VAL A 704 -14.24 18.35 -4.87
C VAL A 704 -13.88 17.58 -3.60
N ILE A 705 -12.60 17.47 -3.28
CA ILE A 705 -12.13 16.83 -2.04
C ILE A 705 -12.49 17.68 -0.82
N GLY A 706 -12.53 19.01 -0.99
CA GLY A 706 -13.08 19.96 -0.05
C GLY A 706 -12.21 21.18 0.27
N LEU A 707 -11.11 21.41 -0.47
CA LEU A 707 -10.32 22.64 -0.36
C LEU A 707 -9.57 22.92 -1.68
N PRO A 708 -9.89 23.99 -2.43
CA PRO A 708 -9.11 24.42 -3.59
C PRO A 708 -7.76 25.00 -3.12
N VAL A 709 -6.73 24.17 -3.07
CA VAL A 709 -5.43 24.46 -2.44
C VAL A 709 -4.74 25.64 -3.12
N ARG A 710 -4.78 25.70 -4.46
CA ARG A 710 -4.17 26.81 -5.21
C ARG A 710 -4.80 28.15 -4.84
N LYS A 711 -6.14 28.21 -4.81
CA LYS A 711 -6.87 29.42 -4.45
C LYS A 711 -6.67 29.79 -2.99
N CYS A 712 -6.66 28.80 -2.09
CA CYS A 712 -6.34 28.99 -0.68
C CYS A 712 -4.99 29.67 -0.48
N LEU A 713 -3.94 29.26 -1.20
CA LEU A 713 -2.62 29.89 -1.11
C LEU A 713 -2.58 31.31 -1.68
N GLN A 714 -3.30 31.56 -2.78
CA GLN A 714 -3.43 32.92 -3.32
C GLN A 714 -4.10 33.87 -2.31
N LEU A 715 -5.16 33.41 -1.64
CA LEU A 715 -5.81 34.18 -0.58
C LEU A 715 -4.87 34.42 0.62
N CYS A 716 -4.07 33.42 1.00
CA CYS A 716 -3.06 33.60 2.05
C CYS A 716 -2.02 34.65 1.67
N GLU A 717 -1.57 34.64 0.42
CA GLU A 717 -0.63 35.64 -0.10
C GLU A 717 -1.23 37.05 -0.10
N GLU A 718 -2.49 37.17 -0.51
CA GLU A 718 -3.24 38.43 -0.51
C GLU A 718 -3.35 39.01 0.91
N VAL A 719 -3.87 38.24 1.87
CA VAL A 719 -4.11 38.77 3.22
C VAL A 719 -2.84 38.92 4.06
N VAL A 720 -1.72 38.30 3.69
CA VAL A 720 -0.45 38.40 4.44
C VAL A 720 0.50 39.42 3.81
N PHE A 721 0.66 39.42 2.48
CA PHE A 721 1.68 40.23 1.79
C PHE A 721 1.11 41.43 1.02
N GLN A 722 -0.20 41.47 0.74
CA GLN A 722 -0.85 42.51 -0.07
C GLN A 722 -1.93 43.28 0.72
N GLN A 723 -1.76 43.41 2.03
CA GLN A 723 -2.67 44.15 2.89
C GLN A 723 -2.81 45.61 2.41
N GLY A 724 -4.04 46.07 2.19
CA GLY A 724 -4.33 47.44 1.72
C GLY A 724 -4.27 47.68 0.21
N GLY A 725 -3.98 46.66 -0.62
CA GLY A 725 -3.81 46.83 -2.08
C GLY A 725 -5.08 46.88 -2.93
N LYS A 726 -6.27 46.86 -2.34
CA LYS A 726 -7.57 46.86 -3.07
C LYS A 726 -8.26 48.22 -3.17
N GLU A 727 -7.70 49.28 -2.60
CA GLU A 727 -8.29 50.63 -2.69
C GLU A 727 -7.94 51.39 -3.99
N ASP A 728 -7.05 50.89 -4.86
CA ASP A 728 -6.52 51.66 -6.00
C ASP A 728 -6.94 51.18 -7.42
N GLU A 729 -7.88 50.25 -7.58
CA GLU A 729 -8.33 49.77 -8.92
C GLU A 729 -9.80 50.09 -9.29
N GLU A 730 -10.52 50.87 -8.47
CA GLU A 730 -11.81 51.48 -8.84
C GLU A 730 -11.77 53.02 -8.70
N GLU A 731 -10.95 53.69 -9.52
CA GLU A 731 -11.13 55.11 -9.91
C GLU A 731 -11.02 55.30 -11.44
#